data_AF-A0A0G1CN72-F1
#
_entry.id   AF-A0A0G1CN72-F1
#
_cell.length_a   1.000
_cell.length_b   1.000
_cell.length_c   1.000
_cell.angle_alpha   90.00
_cell.angle_beta   90.00
_cell.angle_gamma   90.00
#
_symmetry.space_group_name_H-M   'P 1'
#
loop_
_entity.id
_entity.type
_entity.pdbx_description
1 polymer ?
#
loop_
_entity_poly.entity_id
_entity_poly.type
_entity_poly.pdbx_seq_one_letter_code
_entity_poly.pdbx_strand_id
1 'polypeptide(L)'
;MKKLLLAFLLFVLHLSAVSIIIGAFWPIGKWYFDAKPLWGVDFYYTASLVNSLKQNFIFPAAGWFSAWFSGWPWITGFPILHAYLIVPLTYFFEVNQAIKIWMLVSLILYFLGAYALFYVLSRNWVIAVLLSLGAIFSVGVYGSLMWGGSLPSHATQMFFPWVILFVVLFLTTRKRAALWLAILLTGLSIWGHPQIAIAYIYPTAGLLFLFLAQGLKIWHRLKSLIVFVLVSFVFGLPLFYFTLGDALKTLIVTNSTEVATSTAKVDATASAEIAAFHGAQPWRIIQDTNLTFYYLLAGATVFFVLVLILRRQPKMLFESLPFLVVAIFYVVYVWIFAYGISIYHGGWYRLFWATPIWLGMVVASLWGTAQKHLYEKATGFWKIFHILIPVASLVILGAGAISLNTTSQGLKEKIVARSNTSSAFPDVLNLRTGSGFTALTYDLVPTWLDGNRRDYRLYSADQTVNIWWSAVFAMPLARGYFDPPVNAQNRGYFFWLDAALNKATNGDDELVGAFHYPPETALNNTLFLVDWYGVKFFEAGHAGPTAYAPLPTSFSQKTYMANEVDLPFNTEKYNQGNQALHFYELKDEKVSPLLIGTNAVTLGIVATDQGYETVVRALADSNLGVSQLIPVKLGSDLNQLSEKTLAAMDGLLLYDYHYSNQQSAFRQIVEYVKGGKQLFIDSGTETREANSQNLPEVFPIETSIRKQLGEAWDFTEVDDGLTRGIDLTSFDPPLFDQTAWNFSYPPDSSAVRTGSKVLLKNHGQPVLMSLPLGSGEVIWSGMNLSYHVIRFHNRQEVAFYKNIITKIVKLGSQDKIESDAEFINPETRRIRISQSKGVLLKEEAYPGWRATIRTDKAKESAKIYPVGPSYPGFMYIRIPTRFQNIPSEVTFHYSGSTTTWGLVGVTLLIGITILDEVVLKGAILGRLCRKVWQTINFETKKWWGKEDE
;
A
#
# COMPACT_ATOMS: atom_id res chain seq x y z
N MET A 1 45.70 20.06 30.06
CA MET A 1 45.96 18.65 30.42
C MET A 1 44.80 17.97 31.15
N LYS A 2 44.38 18.39 32.36
CA LYS A 2 43.32 17.72 33.17
C LYS A 2 41.95 17.56 32.47
N LYS A 3 41.45 18.59 31.76
CA LYS A 3 40.18 18.50 30.99
C LYS A 3 40.27 17.53 29.81
N LEU A 4 41.44 17.46 29.16
CA LEU A 4 41.69 16.60 28.01
C LEU A 4 41.80 15.13 28.45
N LEU A 5 42.51 14.87 29.56
CA LEU A 5 42.59 13.56 30.18
C LEU A 5 41.22 13.06 30.64
N LEU A 6 40.40 13.93 31.24
CA LEU A 6 39.04 13.58 31.64
C LEU A 6 38.16 13.27 30.41
N ALA A 7 38.22 14.09 29.36
CA ALA A 7 37.49 13.84 28.12
C ALA A 7 37.91 12.51 27.47
N PHE A 8 39.21 12.22 27.43
CA PHE A 8 39.75 10.95 26.94
C PHE A 8 39.25 9.76 27.77
N LEU A 9 39.29 9.86 29.10
CA LEU A 9 38.82 8.79 29.98
C LEU A 9 37.30 8.55 29.84
N LEU A 10 36.50 9.61 29.70
CA LEU A 10 35.06 9.50 29.41
C LEU A 10 34.81 8.82 28.06
N PHE A 11 35.61 9.16 27.04
CA PHE A 11 35.54 8.51 25.73
C PHE A 11 35.83 7.01 25.82
N VAL A 12 36.91 6.63 26.51
CA VAL A 12 37.26 5.21 26.74
C VAL A 12 36.13 4.48 27.48
N LEU A 13 35.53 5.08 28.50
CA LEU A 13 34.40 4.47 29.23
C LEU A 13 33.19 4.19 28.33
N HIS A 14 32.83 5.12 27.45
CA HIS A 14 31.75 4.92 26.49
C HIS A 14 32.13 3.86 25.44
N LEU A 15 33.36 3.87 24.93
CA LEU A 15 33.85 2.88 23.98
C LEU A 15 33.82 1.46 24.58
N SER A 16 34.23 1.31 25.85
CA SER A 16 34.14 0.05 26.58
C SER A 16 32.70 -0.41 26.75
N ALA A 17 31.79 0.49 27.15
CA ALA A 17 30.37 0.18 27.27
C ALA A 17 29.75 -0.30 25.95
N VAL A 18 30.04 0.40 24.84
CA VAL A 18 29.62 0.01 23.49
C VAL A 18 30.16 -1.37 23.11
N SER A 19 31.44 -1.63 23.39
CA SER A 19 32.09 -2.92 23.10
C SER A 19 31.45 -4.08 23.88
N ILE A 20 31.10 -3.85 25.15
CA ILE A 20 30.40 -4.84 25.99
C ILE A 20 29.01 -5.15 25.43
N ILE A 21 28.26 -4.12 25.04
CA ILE A 21 26.90 -4.28 24.47
C ILE A 21 26.95 -5.08 23.16
N ILE A 22 27.86 -4.72 22.25
CA ILE A 22 28.03 -5.43 20.97
C ILE A 22 28.49 -6.87 21.22
N GLY A 23 29.46 -7.07 22.11
CA GLY A 23 29.97 -8.40 22.47
C GLY A 23 28.88 -9.30 23.07
N ALA A 24 28.04 -8.77 23.95
CA ALA A 24 26.93 -9.52 24.56
C ALA A 24 25.82 -9.86 23.56
N PHE A 25 25.58 -9.01 22.55
CA PHE A 25 24.60 -9.28 21.50
C PHE A 25 25.10 -10.29 20.46
N TRP A 26 26.41 -10.37 20.22
CA TRP A 26 27.01 -11.17 19.15
C TRP A 26 26.54 -12.64 19.08
N PRO A 27 26.42 -13.41 20.18
CA PRO A 27 25.95 -14.79 20.12
C PRO A 27 24.51 -14.95 19.60
N ILE A 28 23.66 -13.95 19.82
CA ILE A 28 22.28 -13.91 19.30
C ILE A 28 22.31 -13.47 17.84
N GLY A 29 23.09 -12.43 17.52
CA GLY A 29 23.23 -11.92 16.16
C GLY A 29 23.78 -12.96 15.19
N LYS A 30 24.83 -13.70 15.59
CA LYS A 30 25.39 -14.82 14.82
C LYS A 30 24.35 -15.92 14.61
N TRP A 31 23.62 -16.30 15.66
CA TRP A 31 22.57 -17.31 15.55
C TRP A 31 21.47 -16.90 14.55
N TYR A 32 20.98 -15.67 14.62
CA TYR A 32 19.97 -15.18 13.67
C TYR A 32 20.50 -15.14 12.23
N PHE A 33 21.76 -14.71 12.04
CA PHE A 33 22.38 -14.70 10.73
C PHE A 33 22.47 -16.10 10.12
N ASP A 34 22.91 -17.08 10.91
CA ASP A 34 23.08 -18.48 10.51
C ASP A 34 21.78 -19.30 10.51
N ALA A 35 20.66 -18.72 10.98
CA ALA A 35 19.42 -19.46 11.16
C ALA A 35 18.84 -20.00 9.85
N LYS A 36 18.41 -21.26 9.92
CA LYS A 36 17.63 -22.02 8.93
C LYS A 36 16.51 -22.75 9.69
N PRO A 37 15.23 -22.59 9.32
CA PRO A 37 14.69 -21.75 8.25
C PRO A 37 14.89 -20.23 8.45
N LEU A 38 14.67 -19.44 7.39
CA LEU A 38 14.53 -17.98 7.48
C LEU A 38 13.34 -17.60 8.37
N TRP A 39 13.58 -16.71 9.32
CA TRP A 39 12.58 -16.26 10.29
C TRP A 39 12.01 -14.89 9.94
N GLY A 40 10.71 -14.72 10.18
CA GLY A 40 9.95 -13.51 9.90
C GLY A 40 9.05 -13.65 8.68
N VAL A 41 7.74 -13.70 8.93
CA VAL A 41 6.62 -13.72 7.96
C VAL A 41 6.87 -12.88 6.69
N ASP A 42 7.22 -11.60 6.82
CA ASP A 42 7.39 -10.66 5.69
C ASP A 42 8.84 -10.57 5.18
N PHE A 43 9.69 -11.57 5.42
CA PHE A 43 11.10 -11.54 4.98
C PHE A 43 11.19 -11.38 3.47
N TYR A 44 10.49 -12.23 2.72
CA TYR A 44 10.48 -12.20 1.25
C TYR A 44 9.77 -10.98 0.66
N TYR A 45 8.85 -10.36 1.38
CA TYR A 45 8.31 -9.05 0.99
C TYR A 45 9.43 -7.99 0.96
N THR A 46 10.23 -7.93 2.02
CA THR A 46 11.40 -7.03 2.07
C THR A 46 12.39 -7.36 0.97
N ALA A 47 12.61 -8.65 0.68
CA ALA A 47 13.46 -9.10 -0.42
C ALA A 47 12.95 -8.63 -1.79
N SER A 48 11.64 -8.72 -2.05
CA SER A 48 11.02 -8.25 -3.29
C SER A 48 11.24 -6.75 -3.52
N LEU A 49 11.06 -5.93 -2.48
CA LEU A 49 11.31 -4.48 -2.57
C LEU A 49 12.79 -4.14 -2.77
N VAL A 50 13.68 -4.80 -2.03
CA VAL A 50 15.13 -4.58 -2.14
C VAL A 50 15.64 -5.03 -3.50
N ASN A 51 15.19 -6.18 -4.00
CA ASN A 51 15.57 -6.69 -5.32
C ASN A 51 15.11 -5.75 -6.43
N SER A 52 13.89 -5.21 -6.34
CA SER A 52 13.37 -4.21 -7.28
C SER A 52 14.27 -2.97 -7.35
N LEU A 53 14.66 -2.40 -6.20
CA LEU A 53 15.57 -1.25 -6.16
C LEU A 53 17.02 -1.59 -6.54
N LYS A 54 17.48 -2.82 -6.28
CA LYS A 54 18.81 -3.29 -6.71
C LYS A 54 18.90 -3.34 -8.22
N GLN A 55 17.86 -3.85 -8.89
CA GLN A 55 17.81 -3.93 -10.35
C GLN A 55 17.62 -2.55 -11.00
N ASN A 56 16.89 -1.65 -10.34
CA ASN A 56 16.64 -0.30 -10.82
C ASN A 56 16.57 0.69 -9.66
N PHE A 57 17.72 1.26 -9.29
CA PHE A 57 17.78 2.25 -8.22
C PHE A 57 17.18 3.56 -8.72
N ILE A 58 16.08 4.00 -8.09
CA ILE A 58 15.33 5.19 -8.51
C ILE A 58 14.99 6.06 -7.31
N PHE A 59 14.85 7.36 -7.52
CA PHE A 59 14.41 8.27 -6.48
C PHE A 59 12.90 8.09 -6.21
N PRO A 60 12.42 8.09 -4.94
CA PRO A 60 11.04 7.72 -4.62
C PRO A 60 9.96 8.46 -5.41
N ALA A 61 10.15 9.76 -5.69
CA ALA A 61 9.17 10.58 -6.41
C ALA A 61 9.03 10.22 -7.90
N ALA A 62 10.04 9.56 -8.47
CA ALA A 62 10.12 9.21 -9.90
C ALA A 62 9.98 7.70 -10.17
N GLY A 63 9.94 6.88 -9.12
CA GLY A 63 9.95 5.42 -9.26
C GLY A 63 8.59 4.85 -9.64
N TRP A 64 8.61 3.79 -10.44
CA TRP A 64 7.44 2.97 -10.76
C TRP A 64 7.64 1.54 -10.25
N PHE A 65 6.67 1.02 -9.50
CA PHE A 65 6.67 -0.38 -9.08
C PHE A 65 5.83 -1.19 -10.05
N SER A 66 6.45 -1.93 -10.97
CA SER A 66 5.75 -2.72 -12.00
C SER A 66 5.50 -4.18 -11.62
N ALA A 67 5.97 -4.62 -10.44
CA ALA A 67 6.03 -6.05 -10.15
C ALA A 67 4.66 -6.66 -9.82
N TRP A 68 3.72 -5.91 -9.25
CA TRP A 68 2.40 -6.42 -8.83
C TRP A 68 1.26 -5.55 -9.36
N PHE A 69 0.05 -6.11 -9.46
CA PHE A 69 -1.22 -5.43 -9.77
C PHE A 69 -1.14 -4.44 -10.96
N SER A 70 -0.35 -4.75 -11.98
CA SER A 70 -0.13 -3.88 -13.14
C SER A 70 0.57 -2.53 -12.85
N GLY A 71 1.03 -2.36 -11.63
CA GLY A 71 1.98 -1.36 -11.18
C GLY A 71 1.40 -0.04 -10.68
N TRP A 72 2.16 0.64 -9.82
CA TRP A 72 1.79 1.92 -9.21
C TRP A 72 3.04 2.77 -8.88
N PRO A 73 2.87 4.07 -8.54
CA PRO A 73 4.00 4.92 -8.16
C PRO A 73 4.75 4.40 -6.93
N TRP A 74 6.08 4.27 -6.99
CA TRP A 74 6.88 3.69 -5.91
C TRP A 74 6.63 4.32 -4.53
N ILE A 75 6.43 5.64 -4.47
CA ILE A 75 6.19 6.38 -3.23
C ILE A 75 4.87 6.04 -2.54
N THR A 76 3.88 5.47 -3.25
CA THR A 76 2.64 4.99 -2.64
C THR A 76 2.81 3.61 -2.02
N GLY A 77 3.87 2.90 -2.38
CA GLY A 77 4.32 1.69 -1.68
C GLY A 77 4.72 2.03 -0.25
N PHE A 78 4.23 1.24 0.70
CA PHE A 78 4.47 1.45 2.11
C PHE A 78 4.87 0.11 2.77
N PRO A 79 5.90 0.07 3.62
CA PRO A 79 6.97 1.05 3.88
C PRO A 79 8.19 0.94 2.92
N ILE A 80 8.94 2.05 2.71
CA ILE A 80 10.04 2.08 1.72
C ILE A 80 11.43 2.41 2.26
N LEU A 81 11.58 3.14 3.39
CA LEU A 81 12.90 3.63 3.83
C LEU A 81 13.95 2.51 3.97
N HIS A 82 13.57 1.41 4.62
CA HIS A 82 14.49 0.33 4.91
C HIS A 82 14.98 -0.38 3.65
N ALA A 83 14.17 -0.45 2.59
CA ALA A 83 14.60 -0.99 1.30
C ALA A 83 15.78 -0.18 0.74
N TYR A 84 15.71 1.16 0.77
CA TYR A 84 16.82 2.04 0.35
C TYR A 84 18.07 1.89 1.22
N LEU A 85 17.91 1.66 2.52
CA LEU A 85 19.05 1.48 3.44
C LEU A 85 19.73 0.11 3.28
N ILE A 86 18.99 -0.91 2.80
CA ILE A 86 19.52 -2.25 2.54
C ILE A 86 20.26 -2.30 1.19
N VAL A 87 19.80 -1.60 0.15
CA VAL A 87 20.37 -1.68 -1.21
C VAL A 87 21.91 -1.52 -1.24
N PRO A 88 22.54 -0.56 -0.54
CA PRO A 88 24.01 -0.46 -0.51
C PRO A 88 24.72 -1.71 0.01
N LEU A 89 24.09 -2.49 0.90
CA LEU A 89 24.66 -3.75 1.40
C LEU A 89 24.64 -4.84 0.33
N THR A 90 23.76 -4.75 -0.66
CA THR A 90 23.65 -5.75 -1.75
C THR A 90 24.80 -5.70 -2.75
N TYR A 91 25.68 -4.69 -2.68
CA TYR A 91 26.96 -4.66 -3.41
C TYR A 91 27.99 -5.64 -2.83
N PHE A 92 27.84 -6.01 -1.55
CA PHE A 92 28.78 -6.87 -0.84
C PHE A 92 28.18 -8.24 -0.46
N PHE A 93 26.86 -8.32 -0.37
CA PHE A 93 26.14 -9.50 0.11
C PHE A 93 24.95 -9.83 -0.79
N GLU A 94 24.53 -11.09 -0.78
CA GLU A 94 23.26 -11.47 -1.41
C GLU A 94 22.07 -10.78 -0.72
N VAL A 95 20.93 -10.65 -1.41
CA VAL A 95 19.76 -9.90 -0.91
C VAL A 95 19.31 -10.41 0.48
N ASN A 96 19.19 -11.72 0.66
CA ASN A 96 18.78 -12.31 1.93
C ASN A 96 19.81 -12.02 3.05
N GLN A 97 21.10 -12.04 2.74
CA GLN A 97 22.16 -11.71 3.70
C GLN A 97 22.15 -10.22 4.06
N ALA A 98 22.01 -9.34 3.07
CA ALA A 98 21.92 -7.89 3.25
C ALA A 98 20.76 -7.50 4.18
N ILE A 99 19.59 -8.14 4.00
CA ILE A 99 18.42 -7.95 4.87
C ILE A 99 18.75 -8.38 6.30
N LYS A 100 19.29 -9.59 6.50
CA LYS A 100 19.68 -10.08 7.82
C LYS A 100 20.67 -9.14 8.51
N ILE A 101 21.68 -8.66 7.79
CA ILE A 101 22.67 -7.71 8.30
C ILE A 101 21.99 -6.41 8.73
N TRP A 102 21.09 -5.85 7.91
CA TRP A 102 20.37 -4.62 8.27
C TRP A 102 19.49 -4.79 9.52
N MET A 103 18.80 -5.93 9.67
CA MET A 103 18.04 -6.22 10.89
C MET A 103 18.96 -6.23 12.13
N LEU A 104 20.14 -6.86 12.03
CA LEU A 104 21.13 -6.87 13.11
C LEU A 104 21.70 -5.48 13.41
N VAL A 105 21.98 -4.67 12.40
CA VAL A 105 22.41 -3.28 12.55
C VAL A 105 21.35 -2.45 13.27
N SER A 106 20.08 -2.61 12.89
CA SER A 106 18.97 -1.89 13.52
C SER A 106 18.82 -2.24 15.01
N LEU A 107 19.00 -3.51 15.38
CA LEU A 107 19.04 -3.95 16.78
C LEU A 107 20.22 -3.34 17.55
N ILE A 108 21.41 -3.32 16.97
CA ILE A 108 22.56 -2.65 17.59
C ILE A 108 22.25 -1.17 17.83
N LEU A 109 21.71 -0.47 16.82
CA LEU A 109 21.33 0.94 16.96
C LEU A 109 20.25 1.16 18.02
N TYR A 110 19.31 0.23 18.17
CA TYR A 110 18.31 0.22 19.24
C TYR A 110 18.98 0.10 20.62
N PHE A 111 19.86 -0.88 20.83
CA PHE A 111 20.53 -1.10 22.12
C PHE A 111 21.48 0.05 22.49
N LEU A 112 22.17 0.63 21.51
CA LEU A 112 23.03 1.80 21.71
C LEU A 112 22.21 3.07 22.03
N GLY A 113 21.06 3.24 21.38
CA GLY A 113 20.12 4.31 21.72
C GLY A 113 19.59 4.15 23.15
N ALA A 114 19.21 2.92 23.53
CA ALA A 114 18.76 2.60 24.88
C ALA A 114 19.86 2.91 25.91
N TYR A 115 21.09 2.49 25.65
CA TYR A 115 22.26 2.79 26.49
C TYR A 115 22.45 4.30 26.68
N ALA A 116 22.43 5.06 25.58
CA ALA A 116 22.63 6.50 25.62
C ALA A 116 21.53 7.21 26.43
N LEU A 117 20.27 6.79 26.25
CA LEU A 117 19.13 7.26 27.04
C LEU A 117 19.29 6.94 28.53
N PHE A 118 19.58 5.69 28.88
CA PHE A 118 19.76 5.26 30.26
C PHE A 118 20.95 5.95 30.92
N TYR A 119 22.04 6.17 30.18
CA TYR A 119 23.20 6.91 30.69
C TYR A 119 22.85 8.37 31.00
N VAL A 120 22.15 9.06 30.10
CA VAL A 120 21.75 10.47 30.32
C VAL A 120 20.85 10.61 31.55
N LEU A 121 19.94 9.65 31.77
CA LEU A 121 19.04 9.66 32.92
C LEU A 121 19.75 9.27 34.23
N SER A 122 20.49 8.15 34.22
CA SER A 122 21.13 7.60 35.42
C SER A 122 22.43 8.30 35.83
N ARG A 123 23.12 8.93 34.88
CA ARG A 123 24.48 9.47 35.03
C ARG A 123 25.48 8.40 35.51
N ASN A 124 25.24 7.14 35.12
CA ASN A 124 26.02 6.00 35.57
C ASN A 124 26.21 4.99 34.42
N TRP A 125 27.47 4.74 34.04
CA TRP A 125 27.79 3.81 32.95
C TRP A 125 27.38 2.38 33.25
N VAL A 126 27.56 1.92 34.50
CA VAL A 126 27.28 0.54 34.91
C VAL A 126 25.79 0.26 34.84
N ILE A 127 24.96 1.14 35.42
CA ILE A 127 23.49 1.01 35.35
C ILE A 127 23.02 1.04 33.90
N ALA A 128 23.53 1.97 33.08
CA ALA A 128 23.17 2.05 31.68
C ALA A 128 23.53 0.78 30.89
N VAL A 129 24.74 0.23 31.10
CA VAL A 129 25.15 -1.05 30.48
C VAL A 129 24.27 -2.20 30.94
N LEU A 130 24.02 -2.35 32.25
CA LEU A 130 23.18 -3.43 32.78
C LEU A 130 21.76 -3.39 32.24
N LEU A 131 21.16 -2.20 32.12
CA LEU A 131 19.83 -2.02 31.52
C LEU A 131 19.83 -2.37 30.02
N SER A 132 20.87 -1.98 29.28
CA SER A 132 21.01 -2.36 27.86
C SER A 132 21.23 -3.85 27.66
N LEU A 133 22.01 -4.51 28.53
CA LEU A 133 22.13 -5.97 28.54
C LEU A 133 20.79 -6.63 28.87
N GLY A 134 20.04 -6.10 29.84
CA GLY A 134 18.67 -6.53 30.12
C GLY A 134 17.78 -6.44 28.88
N ALA A 135 17.89 -5.38 28.08
CA ALA A 135 17.14 -5.24 26.83
C ALA A 135 17.55 -6.30 25.79
N ILE A 136 18.85 -6.56 25.61
CA ILE A 136 19.36 -7.64 24.72
C ILE A 136 18.74 -8.99 25.08
N PHE A 137 18.65 -9.30 26.38
CA PHE A 137 18.13 -10.57 26.87
C PHE A 137 16.62 -10.55 27.18
N SER A 138 15.86 -9.64 26.58
CA SER A 138 14.40 -9.58 26.65
C SER A 138 13.79 -10.12 25.36
N VAL A 139 12.99 -11.20 25.46
CA VAL A 139 12.32 -11.84 24.32
C VAL A 139 11.45 -10.84 23.54
N GLY A 140 10.81 -9.90 24.25
CA GLY A 140 9.88 -8.93 23.67
C GLY A 140 10.48 -8.04 22.58
N VAL A 141 11.80 -7.82 22.60
CA VAL A 141 12.52 -7.00 21.60
C VAL A 141 12.53 -7.67 20.21
N TYR A 142 12.48 -9.00 20.16
CA TYR A 142 12.61 -9.77 18.93
C TYR A 142 11.25 -10.13 18.29
N GLY A 143 10.13 -9.77 18.94
CA GLY A 143 8.79 -10.20 18.51
C GLY A 143 8.43 -9.79 17.08
N SER A 144 8.71 -8.54 16.69
CA SER A 144 8.45 -8.04 15.32
C SER A 144 9.40 -8.60 14.28
N LEU A 145 10.60 -9.02 14.67
CA LEU A 145 11.58 -9.67 13.80
C LEU A 145 11.18 -11.12 13.49
N MET A 146 10.66 -11.84 14.48
CA MET A 146 10.59 -13.31 14.45
C MET A 146 9.19 -13.91 14.57
N TRP A 147 8.26 -13.31 15.33
CA TRP A 147 6.91 -13.87 15.55
C TRP A 147 5.94 -13.48 14.44
N GLY A 148 5.70 -12.17 14.29
CA GLY A 148 4.82 -11.65 13.24
C GLY A 148 5.55 -11.11 12.01
N GLY A 149 6.88 -11.01 12.07
CA GLY A 149 7.73 -10.85 10.89
C GLY A 149 7.61 -9.57 10.07
N SER A 150 7.22 -8.44 10.66
CA SER A 150 7.24 -7.15 9.93
C SER A 150 8.63 -6.50 10.05
N LEU A 151 9.55 -6.91 9.19
CA LEU A 151 10.95 -6.46 9.20
C LEU A 151 11.11 -4.93 9.13
N PRO A 152 10.39 -4.19 8.26
CA PRO A 152 10.46 -2.73 8.27
C PRO A 152 9.97 -2.11 9.59
N SER A 153 8.91 -2.67 10.19
CA SER A 153 8.44 -2.22 11.50
C SER A 153 9.50 -2.46 12.58
N HIS A 154 10.13 -3.64 12.58
CA HIS A 154 11.23 -3.99 13.47
C HIS A 154 12.40 -3.01 13.36
N ALA A 155 12.95 -2.82 12.15
CA ALA A 155 14.08 -1.93 11.95
C ALA A 155 13.77 -0.47 12.33
N THR A 156 12.50 -0.04 12.21
CA THR A 156 12.05 1.30 12.63
C THR A 156 12.11 1.49 14.16
N GLN A 157 12.05 0.43 14.96
CA GLN A 157 12.11 0.51 16.42
C GLN A 157 13.40 1.19 16.92
N MET A 158 14.49 1.13 16.16
CA MET A 158 15.76 1.78 16.49
C MET A 158 15.60 3.28 16.74
N PHE A 159 14.66 3.96 16.06
CA PHE A 159 14.47 5.41 16.20
C PHE A 159 13.92 5.79 17.58
N PHE A 160 13.13 4.93 18.21
CA PHE A 160 12.43 5.25 19.46
C PHE A 160 13.36 5.72 20.59
N PRO A 161 14.35 4.94 21.05
CA PRO A 161 15.20 5.39 22.16
C PRO A 161 16.03 6.65 21.82
N TRP A 162 16.44 6.83 20.55
CA TRP A 162 17.15 8.04 20.11
C TRP A 162 16.27 9.29 20.13
N VAL A 163 15.04 9.19 19.64
CA VAL A 163 14.08 10.30 19.69
C VAL A 163 13.81 10.71 21.14
N ILE A 164 13.54 9.74 22.02
CA ILE A 164 13.29 10.02 23.43
C ILE A 164 14.51 10.63 24.12
N LEU A 165 15.71 10.15 23.83
CA LEU A 165 16.97 10.77 24.28
C LEU A 165 17.04 12.25 23.89
N PHE A 166 16.76 12.58 22.63
CA PHE A 166 16.83 13.96 22.17
C PHE A 166 15.71 14.85 22.74
N VAL A 167 14.51 14.31 22.96
CA VAL A 167 13.43 15.01 23.69
C VAL A 167 13.86 15.32 25.12
N VAL A 168 14.43 14.34 25.84
CA VAL A 168 14.96 14.55 27.20
C VAL A 168 16.07 15.59 27.19
N LEU A 169 17.03 15.51 26.27
CA LEU A 169 18.11 16.49 26.14
C LEU A 169 17.58 17.90 25.84
N PHE A 170 16.56 18.05 24.99
CA PHE A 170 15.92 19.34 24.75
C PHE A 170 15.27 19.90 26.03
N LEU A 171 14.46 19.10 26.72
CA LEU A 171 13.72 19.53 27.90
C LEU A 171 14.63 19.88 29.08
N THR A 172 15.78 19.22 29.19
CA THR A 172 16.76 19.43 30.27
C THR A 172 17.79 20.52 29.94
N THR A 173 18.30 20.57 28.71
CA THR A 173 19.39 21.51 28.33
C THR A 173 18.93 22.74 27.56
N ARG A 174 17.68 22.75 27.07
CA ARG A 174 17.08 23.82 26.24
C ARG A 174 17.79 24.04 24.88
N LYS A 175 18.64 23.10 24.46
CA LYS A 175 19.33 23.15 23.17
C LYS A 175 18.38 22.76 22.04
N ARG A 176 18.06 23.72 21.16
CA ARG A 176 17.15 23.50 20.02
C ARG A 176 17.62 22.41 19.05
N ALA A 177 18.92 22.23 18.88
CA ALA A 177 19.47 21.16 18.04
C ALA A 177 18.95 19.77 18.44
N ALA A 178 18.74 19.52 19.73
CA ALA A 178 18.17 18.24 20.18
C ALA A 178 16.70 18.08 19.74
N LEU A 179 15.89 19.15 19.83
CA LEU A 179 14.51 19.12 19.31
C LEU A 179 14.49 18.83 17.81
N TRP A 180 15.35 19.47 17.03
CA TRP A 180 15.42 19.27 15.59
C TRP A 180 15.89 17.86 15.20
N LEU A 181 16.85 17.28 15.93
CA LEU A 181 17.24 15.88 15.75
C LEU A 181 16.09 14.93 16.10
N ALA A 182 15.33 15.20 17.16
CA ALA A 182 14.13 14.42 17.49
C ALA A 182 13.09 14.49 16.35
N ILE A 183 12.86 15.68 15.77
CA ILE A 183 11.96 15.87 14.63
C ILE A 183 12.40 15.06 13.41
N LEU A 184 13.69 15.14 13.05
CA LEU A 184 14.24 14.44 11.90
C LEU A 184 14.10 12.92 12.06
N LEU A 185 14.47 12.37 13.22
CA LEU A 185 14.39 10.94 13.46
C LEU A 185 12.94 10.43 13.56
N THR A 186 12.01 11.23 14.10
CA THR A 186 10.57 10.90 14.05
C THR A 186 10.05 10.93 12.62
N GLY A 187 10.47 11.91 11.82
CA GLY A 187 10.17 11.97 10.38
C GLY A 187 10.66 10.75 9.62
N LEU A 188 11.93 10.34 9.83
CA LEU A 188 12.49 9.12 9.27
C LEU A 188 11.77 7.86 9.80
N SER A 189 11.36 7.86 11.07
CA SER A 189 10.54 6.77 11.62
C SER A 189 9.21 6.64 10.89
N ILE A 190 8.58 7.72 10.42
CA ILE A 190 7.37 7.65 9.60
C ILE A 190 7.68 7.01 8.24
N TRP A 191 8.80 7.39 7.62
CA TRP A 191 9.29 6.79 6.36
C TRP A 191 9.62 5.29 6.48
N GLY A 192 10.05 4.86 7.66
CA GLY A 192 10.30 3.46 8.01
C GLY A 192 9.03 2.68 8.33
N HIS A 193 8.21 3.17 9.26
CA HIS A 193 6.89 2.65 9.61
C HIS A 193 6.15 3.63 10.57
N PRO A 194 5.05 4.30 10.16
CA PRO A 194 4.37 5.34 10.95
C PRO A 194 3.81 4.85 12.28
N GLN A 195 3.49 3.56 12.41
CA GLN A 195 3.08 2.97 13.70
C GLN A 195 4.04 3.29 14.85
N ILE A 196 5.36 3.25 14.62
CA ILE A 196 6.33 3.54 15.68
C ILE A 196 6.25 5.00 16.11
N ALA A 197 6.03 5.91 15.15
CA ALA A 197 5.82 7.32 15.43
C ALA A 197 4.51 7.58 16.19
N ILE A 198 3.40 7.04 15.68
CA ILE A 198 2.04 7.30 16.17
C ILE A 198 1.78 6.64 17.53
N ALA A 199 2.09 5.35 17.67
CA ALA A 199 1.71 4.58 18.86
C ALA A 199 2.75 4.68 20.00
N TYR A 200 4.00 5.02 19.71
CA TYR A 200 5.08 5.01 20.70
C TYR A 200 5.76 6.36 20.89
N ILE A 201 6.29 6.95 19.81
CA ILE A 201 7.05 8.21 19.91
C ILE A 201 6.17 9.37 20.36
N TYR A 202 5.05 9.64 19.68
CA TYR A 202 4.20 10.80 20.02
C TYR A 202 3.60 10.72 21.43
N PRO A 203 3.03 9.59 21.89
CA PRO A 203 2.51 9.50 23.25
C PRO A 203 3.61 9.68 24.30
N THR A 204 4.76 9.02 24.12
CA THR A 204 5.89 9.14 25.06
C THR A 204 6.42 10.58 25.10
N ALA A 205 6.68 11.17 23.94
CA ALA A 205 7.15 12.55 23.84
C ALA A 205 6.13 13.51 24.47
N GLY A 206 4.83 13.35 24.16
CA GLY A 206 3.74 14.16 24.71
C GLY A 206 3.75 14.17 26.23
N LEU A 207 3.80 12.98 26.86
CA LEU A 207 3.89 12.86 28.32
C LEU A 207 5.15 13.53 28.89
N LEU A 208 6.30 13.38 28.24
CA LEU A 208 7.53 14.05 28.66
C LEU A 208 7.43 15.59 28.54
N PHE A 209 6.87 16.11 27.45
CA PHE A 209 6.65 17.56 27.30
C PHE A 209 5.70 18.11 28.37
N LEU A 210 4.67 17.35 28.76
CA LEU A 210 3.70 17.76 29.79
C LEU A 210 4.32 17.72 31.20
N PHE A 211 4.98 16.62 31.56
CA PHE A 211 5.36 16.35 32.96
C PHE A 211 6.82 16.67 33.30
N LEU A 212 7.76 16.64 32.35
CA LEU A 212 9.18 16.90 32.63
C LEU A 212 9.45 18.41 32.72
N ALA A 213 9.24 18.98 33.90
CA ALA A 213 9.30 20.41 34.17
C ALA A 213 10.68 20.85 34.72
N GLN A 214 11.74 20.78 33.91
CA GLN A 214 13.07 21.28 34.31
C GLN A 214 13.26 22.80 34.05
N GLY A 215 12.33 23.59 34.59
CA GLY A 215 12.38 25.06 34.54
C GLY A 215 11.93 25.70 33.21
N LEU A 216 11.39 24.92 32.27
CA LEU A 216 10.66 25.43 31.10
C LEU A 216 9.19 25.67 31.46
N LYS A 217 8.67 26.87 31.12
CA LYS A 217 7.23 27.17 31.28
C LYS A 217 6.39 26.21 30.44
N ILE A 218 5.24 25.77 30.95
CA ILE A 218 4.34 24.83 30.26
C ILE A 218 4.01 25.27 28.82
N TRP A 219 3.74 26.56 28.61
CA TRP A 219 3.46 27.11 27.27
C TRP A 219 4.60 26.91 26.27
N HIS A 220 5.86 26.99 26.70
CA HIS A 220 7.00 26.73 25.81
C HIS A 220 7.12 25.25 25.47
N ARG A 221 6.81 24.37 26.43
CA ARG A 221 6.80 22.92 26.23
C ARG A 221 5.69 22.51 25.26
N LEU A 222 4.47 23.03 25.44
CA LEU A 222 3.35 22.80 24.52
C LEU A 222 3.64 23.30 23.11
N LYS A 223 4.19 24.53 22.96
CA LYS A 223 4.61 25.02 21.64
C LYS A 223 5.66 24.12 20.99
N SER A 224 6.63 23.65 21.77
CA SER A 224 7.68 22.76 21.26
C SER A 224 7.13 21.38 20.88
N LEU A 225 6.16 20.85 21.64
CA LEU A 225 5.44 19.62 21.29
C LEU A 225 4.66 19.78 19.99
N ILE A 226 3.93 20.88 19.82
CA ILE A 226 3.19 21.18 18.59
C ILE A 226 4.15 21.25 17.40
N VAL A 227 5.26 21.98 17.52
CA VAL A 227 6.29 22.04 16.47
C VAL A 227 6.88 20.65 16.20
N PHE A 228 7.16 19.87 17.25
CA PHE A 228 7.69 18.52 17.11
C PHE A 228 6.75 17.62 16.30
N VAL A 229 5.47 17.56 16.67
CA VAL A 229 4.47 16.74 16.00
C VAL A 229 4.21 17.24 14.58
N LEU A 230 3.94 18.54 14.40
CA LEU A 230 3.59 19.08 13.08
C LEU A 230 4.73 18.95 12.08
N VAL A 231 5.96 19.32 12.45
CA VAL A 231 7.08 19.29 11.49
C VAL A 231 7.48 17.85 11.15
N SER A 232 7.48 16.92 12.12
CA SER A 232 7.78 15.51 11.83
C SER A 232 6.66 14.85 11.03
N PHE A 233 5.40 15.21 11.26
CA PHE A 233 4.27 14.78 10.45
C PHE A 233 4.36 15.28 9.00
N VAL A 234 4.64 16.58 8.80
CA VAL A 234 4.82 17.15 7.45
C VAL A 234 6.03 16.53 6.74
N PHE A 235 7.10 16.21 7.46
CA PHE A 235 8.24 15.46 6.92
C PHE A 235 7.83 14.07 6.39
N GLY A 236 6.91 13.40 7.08
CA GLY A 236 6.33 12.11 6.69
C GLY A 236 5.15 12.19 5.71
N LEU A 237 4.73 13.40 5.31
CA LEU A 237 3.52 13.63 4.51
C LEU A 237 3.47 12.83 3.19
N PRO A 238 4.58 12.60 2.46
CA PRO A 238 4.52 11.81 1.23
C PRO A 238 3.91 10.41 1.40
N LEU A 239 4.08 9.78 2.56
CA LEU A 239 3.46 8.48 2.85
C LEU A 239 2.03 8.60 3.38
N PHE A 240 1.76 9.63 4.18
CA PHE A 240 0.41 9.86 4.69
C PHE A 240 -0.54 10.34 3.62
N TYR A 241 -0.10 11.14 2.64
CA TYR A 241 -0.99 11.77 1.66
C TYR A 241 -1.92 10.78 0.96
N PHE A 242 -1.43 9.58 0.66
CA PHE A 242 -2.19 8.52 -0.01
C PHE A 242 -3.04 7.66 0.93
N THR A 243 -2.82 7.76 2.25
CA THR A 243 -3.44 6.89 3.27
C THR A 243 -4.14 7.67 4.38
N LEU A 244 -4.09 9.01 4.38
CA LEU A 244 -4.46 9.86 5.52
C LEU A 244 -5.94 9.74 5.91
N GLY A 245 -6.82 9.62 4.90
CA GLY A 245 -8.26 9.47 5.12
C GLY A 245 -8.62 8.23 5.92
N ASP A 246 -7.91 7.12 5.68
CA ASP A 246 -8.11 5.85 6.38
C ASP A 246 -7.27 5.76 7.65
N ALA A 247 -6.06 6.35 7.65
CA ALA A 247 -5.17 6.39 8.80
C ALA A 247 -5.77 7.15 9.99
N LEU A 248 -6.52 8.24 9.75
CA LEU A 248 -7.20 8.98 10.82
C LEU A 248 -8.40 8.22 11.38
N LYS A 249 -9.15 7.50 10.53
CA LYS A 249 -10.29 6.66 10.95
C LYS A 249 -9.85 5.43 11.76
N THR A 250 -8.60 4.99 11.60
CA THR A 250 -8.03 3.79 12.23
C THR A 250 -7.09 4.10 13.41
N LEU A 251 -7.01 5.36 13.85
CA LEU A 251 -6.18 5.76 15.00
C LEU A 251 -6.60 5.08 16.31
N ILE A 252 -7.89 4.85 16.51
CA ILE A 252 -8.43 4.08 17.63
C ILE A 252 -9.42 3.07 17.03
N VAL A 253 -9.10 1.79 17.15
CA VAL A 253 -9.96 0.69 16.73
C VAL A 253 -10.56 0.06 17.99
N THR A 254 -11.87 0.21 18.14
CA THR A 254 -12.67 -0.54 19.12
C THR A 254 -13.00 -1.93 18.54
N ASN A 255 -13.16 -2.93 19.39
CA ASN A 255 -13.43 -4.32 19.00
C ASN A 255 -12.36 -4.93 18.07
N SER A 256 -11.09 -4.56 18.24
CA SER A 256 -9.99 -5.10 17.43
C SER A 256 -9.86 -6.63 17.49
N THR A 257 -10.39 -7.27 18.54
CA THR A 257 -10.53 -8.72 18.67
C THR A 257 -11.51 -9.32 17.67
N GLU A 258 -12.60 -8.62 17.34
CA GLU A 258 -13.60 -9.03 16.33
C GLU A 258 -13.09 -8.78 14.89
N VAL A 259 -12.28 -7.73 14.70
CA VAL A 259 -11.66 -7.45 13.39
C VAL A 259 -10.64 -8.52 13.00
N ALA A 260 -9.91 -9.07 13.98
CA ALA A 260 -8.97 -10.18 13.76
C ALA A 260 -9.66 -11.53 13.46
N THR A 261 -10.94 -11.69 13.83
CA THR A 261 -11.74 -12.90 13.56
C THR A 261 -12.63 -12.78 12.33
N SER A 262 -12.62 -11.64 11.63
CA SER A 262 -13.56 -11.31 10.55
C SER A 262 -13.51 -12.19 9.29
N THR A 263 -12.59 -13.15 9.18
CA THR A 263 -12.53 -14.11 8.07
C THR A 263 -13.09 -15.51 8.40
N ALA A 264 -13.44 -15.80 9.65
CA ALA A 264 -14.02 -17.10 10.02
C ALA A 264 -15.23 -16.94 10.96
N LYS A 265 -16.33 -17.64 10.68
CA LYS A 265 -17.40 -17.85 11.68
C LYS A 265 -16.83 -18.75 12.78
N VAL A 266 -16.28 -18.14 13.82
CA VAL A 266 -15.72 -18.85 14.97
C VAL A 266 -16.85 -19.22 15.93
N ASP A 267 -16.90 -20.47 16.39
CA ASP A 267 -17.89 -20.91 17.36
C ASP A 267 -17.69 -20.25 18.76
N ALA A 268 -18.65 -20.47 19.67
CA ALA A 268 -18.64 -19.86 21.00
C ALA A 268 -17.45 -20.30 21.87
N THR A 269 -16.98 -21.53 21.69
CA THR A 269 -15.83 -22.12 22.40
C THR A 269 -14.53 -21.47 21.95
N ALA A 270 -14.29 -21.37 20.65
CA ALA A 270 -13.10 -20.73 20.12
C ALA A 270 -13.11 -19.20 20.37
N SER A 271 -14.29 -18.57 20.46
CA SER A 271 -14.42 -17.17 20.94
C SER A 271 -13.96 -17.01 22.39
N ALA A 272 -14.28 -17.96 23.27
CA ALA A 272 -13.81 -17.96 24.66
C ALA A 272 -12.29 -18.21 24.77
N GLU A 273 -11.74 -19.10 23.95
CA GLU A 273 -10.30 -19.36 23.88
C GLU A 273 -9.51 -18.13 23.37
N ILE A 274 -10.02 -17.43 22.36
CA ILE A 274 -9.45 -16.17 21.88
C ILE A 274 -9.49 -15.11 22.99
N ALA A 275 -10.62 -14.95 23.67
CA ALA A 275 -10.74 -14.02 24.80
C ALA A 275 -9.75 -14.36 25.92
N ALA A 276 -9.61 -15.65 26.27
CA ALA A 276 -8.63 -16.11 27.26
C ALA A 276 -7.18 -15.86 26.80
N PHE A 277 -6.87 -16.12 25.53
CA PHE A 277 -5.57 -15.83 24.93
C PHE A 277 -5.23 -14.35 25.05
N HIS A 278 -6.15 -13.46 24.64
CA HIS A 278 -5.99 -12.01 24.72
C HIS A 278 -5.84 -11.54 26.17
N GLY A 279 -6.67 -12.04 27.09
CA GLY A 279 -6.61 -11.71 28.53
C GLY A 279 -5.30 -12.13 29.20
N ALA A 280 -4.61 -13.15 28.68
CA ALA A 280 -3.31 -13.61 29.20
C ALA A 280 -2.12 -12.77 28.71
N GLN A 281 -2.23 -12.09 27.56
CA GLN A 281 -1.10 -11.41 26.93
C GLN A 281 -0.48 -10.26 27.75
N PRO A 282 -1.21 -9.47 28.57
CA PRO A 282 -0.59 -8.43 29.40
C PRO A 282 0.53 -8.95 30.32
N TRP A 283 0.45 -10.20 30.75
CA TRP A 283 1.47 -10.82 31.60
C TRP A 283 2.84 -10.95 30.92
N ARG A 284 2.88 -10.84 29.59
CA ARG A 284 4.11 -10.85 28.81
C ARG A 284 5.00 -9.64 29.03
N ILE A 285 4.47 -8.55 29.60
CA ILE A 285 5.32 -7.47 30.13
C ILE A 285 6.37 -8.04 31.09
N ILE A 286 5.99 -9.02 31.92
CA ILE A 286 6.86 -9.68 32.88
C ILE A 286 7.62 -10.84 32.24
N GLN A 287 6.92 -11.72 31.52
CA GLN A 287 7.53 -12.95 30.97
C GLN A 287 8.54 -12.68 29.84
N ASP A 288 8.34 -11.62 29.06
CA ASP A 288 9.13 -11.33 27.87
C ASP A 288 10.24 -10.30 28.14
N THR A 289 10.28 -9.75 29.36
CA THR A 289 11.29 -8.80 29.82
C THR A 289 12.26 -9.48 30.77
N ASN A 290 13.55 -9.18 30.61
CA ASN A 290 14.58 -9.76 31.45
C ASN A 290 14.40 -9.37 32.94
N LEU A 291 14.57 -10.34 33.85
CA LEU A 291 14.42 -10.14 35.29
C LEU A 291 15.33 -9.05 35.88
N THR A 292 16.45 -8.76 35.22
CA THR A 292 17.38 -7.69 35.59
C THR A 292 16.66 -6.34 35.73
N PHE A 293 15.66 -6.04 34.90
CA PHE A 293 14.90 -4.79 35.03
C PHE A 293 14.18 -4.69 36.37
N TYR A 294 13.54 -5.78 36.83
CA TYR A 294 12.78 -5.80 38.07
C TYR A 294 13.69 -5.74 39.30
N TYR A 295 14.83 -6.45 39.27
CA TYR A 295 15.83 -6.35 40.34
C TYR A 295 16.45 -4.96 40.44
N LEU A 296 16.81 -4.36 39.31
CA LEU A 296 17.34 -3.00 39.28
C LEU A 296 16.26 -1.97 39.65
N LEU A 297 15.00 -2.18 39.30
CA LEU A 297 13.89 -1.32 39.70
C LEU A 297 13.69 -1.34 41.20
N ALA A 298 13.67 -2.53 41.82
CA ALA A 298 13.58 -2.66 43.27
C ALA A 298 14.77 -1.96 43.96
N GLY A 299 16.00 -2.24 43.50
CA GLY A 299 17.22 -1.61 44.04
C GLY A 299 17.25 -0.09 43.87
N ALA A 300 16.91 0.42 42.69
CA ALA A 300 16.85 1.86 42.41
C ALA A 300 15.75 2.55 43.22
N THR A 301 14.61 1.88 43.45
CA THR A 301 13.52 2.40 44.29
C THR A 301 13.97 2.51 45.75
N VAL A 302 14.59 1.46 46.31
CA VAL A 302 15.14 1.49 47.67
C VAL A 302 16.18 2.59 47.80
N PHE A 303 17.14 2.67 46.87
CA PHE A 303 18.16 3.72 46.87
C PHE A 303 17.54 5.13 46.79
N PHE A 304 16.53 5.31 45.94
CA PHE A 304 15.82 6.58 45.80
C PHE A 304 15.07 6.98 47.07
N VAL A 305 14.32 6.06 47.69
CA VAL A 305 13.58 6.30 48.93
C VAL A 305 14.55 6.62 50.08
N LEU A 306 15.66 5.89 50.20
CA LEU A 306 16.68 6.18 51.21
C LEU A 306 17.25 7.60 51.04
N VAL A 307 17.64 7.98 49.82
CA VAL A 307 18.16 9.34 49.57
C VAL A 307 17.07 10.39 49.79
N LEU A 308 15.81 10.13 49.41
CA LEU A 308 14.68 11.03 49.65
C LEU A 308 14.48 11.29 51.15
N ILE A 309 14.54 10.23 51.97
CA ILE A 309 14.45 10.34 53.44
C ILE A 309 15.65 11.10 54.01
N LEU A 310 16.86 10.77 53.56
CA LEU A 310 18.11 11.39 54.04
C LEU A 310 18.23 12.87 53.65
N ARG A 311 17.77 13.24 52.46
CA ARG A 311 17.87 14.61 51.93
C ARG A 311 16.63 15.45 52.17
N ARG A 312 15.48 14.83 52.47
CA ARG A 312 14.18 15.49 52.68
C ARG A 312 13.80 16.47 51.56
N GLN A 313 14.07 16.10 50.31
CA GLN A 313 13.79 16.93 49.14
C GLN A 313 12.63 16.37 48.31
N PRO A 314 11.38 16.83 48.53
CA PRO A 314 10.22 16.32 47.80
C PRO A 314 10.28 16.61 46.29
N LYS A 315 11.11 17.59 45.86
CA LYS A 315 11.38 17.88 44.45
C LYS A 315 11.92 16.68 43.67
N MET A 316 12.60 15.75 44.34
CA MET A 316 13.09 14.50 43.75
C MET A 316 11.96 13.67 43.11
N LEU A 317 10.77 13.67 43.71
CA LEU A 317 9.62 12.94 43.19
C LEU A 317 9.20 13.47 41.81
N PHE A 318 9.15 14.80 41.67
CA PHE A 318 8.77 15.46 40.41
C PHE A 318 9.83 15.30 39.30
N GLU A 319 11.09 15.06 39.64
CA GLU A 319 12.14 14.79 38.65
C GLU A 319 11.99 13.41 38.01
N SER A 320 11.48 12.41 38.73
CA SER A 320 11.30 11.03 38.24
C SER A 320 9.87 10.65 37.84
N LEU A 321 8.86 11.39 38.32
CA LEU A 321 7.45 11.16 38.00
C LEU A 321 7.14 11.04 36.49
N PRO A 322 7.70 11.87 35.58
CA PRO A 322 7.36 11.80 34.15
C PRO A 322 7.62 10.43 33.54
N PHE A 323 8.69 9.76 33.95
CA PHE A 323 9.07 8.44 33.44
C PHE A 323 8.17 7.33 34.00
N LEU A 324 7.73 7.48 35.26
CA LEU A 324 6.73 6.59 35.85
C LEU A 324 5.37 6.72 35.15
N VAL A 325 4.95 7.95 34.81
CA VAL A 325 3.72 8.20 34.06
C VAL A 325 3.77 7.55 32.67
N VAL A 326 4.90 7.64 31.97
CA VAL A 326 5.12 6.93 30.70
C VAL A 326 5.00 5.42 30.88
N ALA A 327 5.63 4.85 31.91
CA ALA A 327 5.54 3.41 32.19
C ALA A 327 4.10 2.96 32.46
N ILE A 328 3.37 3.71 33.29
CA ILE A 328 1.95 3.44 33.61
C ILE A 328 1.11 3.50 32.34
N PHE A 329 1.31 4.53 31.50
CA PHE A 329 0.59 4.65 30.23
C PHE A 329 0.75 3.39 29.35
N TYR A 330 1.96 2.85 29.22
CA TYR A 330 2.18 1.64 28.41
C TYR A 330 1.56 0.38 29.03
N VAL A 331 1.63 0.22 30.34
CA VAL A 331 0.95 -0.89 31.03
C VAL A 331 -0.56 -0.82 30.81
N VAL A 332 -1.14 0.37 30.97
CA VAL A 332 -2.57 0.61 30.70
C VAL A 332 -2.89 0.35 29.24
N TYR A 333 -2.06 0.81 28.30
CA TYR A 333 -2.25 0.60 26.86
C TYR A 333 -2.29 -0.91 26.50
N VAL A 334 -1.34 -1.69 26.99
CA VAL A 334 -1.31 -3.15 26.77
C VAL A 334 -2.54 -3.81 27.41
N TRP A 335 -2.96 -3.33 28.58
CA TRP A 335 -4.13 -3.86 29.27
C TRP A 335 -5.42 -3.57 28.50
N ILE A 336 -5.68 -2.33 28.07
CA ILE A 336 -6.87 -1.99 27.27
C ILE A 336 -6.86 -2.67 25.89
N PHE A 337 -5.68 -2.93 25.32
CA PHE A 337 -5.53 -3.71 24.09
C PHE A 337 -6.01 -5.16 24.28
N ALA A 338 -5.81 -5.75 25.47
CA ALA A 338 -6.37 -7.06 25.81
C ALA A 338 -7.91 -7.08 25.78
N TYR A 339 -8.54 -5.93 26.02
CA TYR A 339 -9.98 -5.73 25.95
C TYR A 339 -10.45 -5.14 24.62
N GLY A 340 -9.66 -5.30 23.55
CA GLY A 340 -10.06 -4.97 22.19
C GLY A 340 -9.93 -3.48 21.81
N ILE A 341 -9.36 -2.63 22.67
CA ILE A 341 -9.10 -1.22 22.35
C ILE A 341 -7.67 -1.05 21.86
N SER A 342 -7.50 -0.87 20.55
CA SER A 342 -6.19 -0.67 19.93
C SER A 342 -5.97 0.78 19.53
N ILE A 343 -4.89 1.38 20.04
CA ILE A 343 -4.36 2.67 19.58
C ILE A 343 -3.43 2.35 18.41
N TYR A 344 -3.92 2.57 17.19
CA TYR A 344 -3.30 2.25 15.90
C TYR A 344 -2.99 0.75 15.70
N HIS A 345 -3.65 0.13 14.71
CA HIS A 345 -3.72 -1.32 14.48
C HIS A 345 -2.35 -2.05 14.49
N GLY A 346 -2.28 -3.21 15.14
CA GLY A 346 -1.10 -4.09 15.15
C GLY A 346 -1.30 -5.35 16.00
N GLY A 347 -0.54 -6.42 15.72
CA GLY A 347 -0.60 -7.66 16.51
C GLY A 347 0.22 -7.59 17.81
N TRP A 348 -0.04 -8.51 18.73
CA TRP A 348 0.64 -8.64 20.04
C TRP A 348 2.17 -8.63 19.95
N TYR A 349 2.72 -9.19 18.88
CA TYR A 349 4.17 -9.21 18.62
C TYR A 349 4.81 -7.82 18.48
N ARG A 350 4.01 -6.77 18.27
CA ARG A 350 4.47 -5.37 18.16
C ARG A 350 4.39 -4.61 19.47
N LEU A 351 3.81 -5.15 20.55
CA LEU A 351 3.54 -4.36 21.77
C LEU A 351 4.68 -4.36 22.80
N PHE A 352 5.40 -5.48 22.91
CA PHE A 352 6.29 -5.72 24.05
C PHE A 352 7.74 -5.23 23.86
N TRP A 353 8.14 -4.87 22.64
CA TRP A 353 9.53 -4.45 22.36
C TRP A 353 9.94 -3.19 23.11
N ALA A 354 9.00 -2.28 23.39
CA ALA A 354 9.27 -1.02 24.08
C ALA A 354 9.41 -1.20 25.61
N THR A 355 9.03 -2.35 26.16
CA THR A 355 9.04 -2.64 27.61
C THR A 355 10.37 -2.40 28.31
N PRO A 356 11.49 -2.95 27.81
CA PRO A 356 12.81 -2.64 28.34
C PRO A 356 13.14 -1.15 28.39
N ILE A 357 12.63 -0.34 27.44
CA ILE A 357 12.94 1.09 27.38
C ILE A 357 12.23 1.85 28.49
N TRP A 358 10.91 1.67 28.66
CA TRP A 358 10.19 2.43 29.68
C TRP A 358 10.52 1.98 31.10
N LEU A 359 10.72 0.67 31.35
CA LEU A 359 11.24 0.20 32.64
C LEU A 359 12.65 0.75 32.90
N GLY A 360 13.53 0.71 31.89
CA GLY A 360 14.87 1.24 31.99
C GLY A 360 14.91 2.74 32.25
N MET A 361 14.01 3.52 31.65
CA MET A 361 13.85 4.95 31.94
C MET A 361 13.48 5.21 33.40
N VAL A 362 12.55 4.43 33.97
CA VAL A 362 12.16 4.55 35.39
C VAL A 362 13.35 4.24 36.29
N VAL A 363 14.00 3.09 36.09
CA VAL A 363 15.19 2.68 36.86
C VAL A 363 16.28 3.74 36.78
N ALA A 364 16.63 4.17 35.56
CA ALA A 364 17.68 5.13 35.32
C ALA A 364 17.34 6.49 35.93
N SER A 365 16.09 6.96 35.83
CA SER A 365 15.66 8.23 36.43
C SER A 365 15.71 8.20 37.96
N LEU A 366 15.19 7.13 38.58
CA LEU A 366 15.22 6.97 40.04
C LEU A 366 16.67 6.97 40.54
N TRP A 367 17.52 6.15 39.91
CA TRP A 367 18.93 6.09 40.26
C TRP A 367 19.64 7.44 40.07
N GLY A 368 19.47 8.08 38.91
CA GLY A 368 20.16 9.32 38.57
C GLY A 368 19.73 10.50 39.43
N THR A 369 18.45 10.58 39.78
CA THR A 369 17.91 11.61 40.69
C THR A 369 18.47 11.43 42.10
N ALA A 370 18.44 10.20 42.62
CA ALA A 370 19.01 9.87 43.92
C ALA A 370 20.52 10.16 43.97
N GLN A 371 21.25 9.73 42.94
CA GLN A 371 22.67 10.00 42.78
C GLN A 371 22.93 11.52 42.76
N LYS A 372 22.25 12.29 41.91
CA LYS A 372 22.41 13.75 41.84
C LYS A 372 22.30 14.42 43.21
N HIS A 373 21.24 14.15 43.97
CA HIS A 373 21.01 14.79 45.27
C HIS A 373 21.89 14.26 46.40
N LEU A 374 22.37 13.02 46.28
CA LEU A 374 23.38 12.51 47.20
C LEU A 374 24.72 13.27 47.02
N TYR A 375 25.10 13.61 45.79
CA TYR A 375 26.43 14.16 45.47
C TYR A 375 26.50 15.69 45.33
N GLU A 376 25.38 16.41 45.33
CA GLU A 376 25.34 17.89 45.32
C GLU A 376 26.16 18.57 46.44
N LYS A 377 26.52 17.84 47.51
CA LYS A 377 27.36 18.34 48.63
C LYS A 377 28.66 17.56 48.88
N ALA A 378 29.04 16.62 48.02
CA ALA A 378 30.22 15.79 48.24
C ALA A 378 31.54 16.52 47.88
N THR A 379 32.53 16.51 48.79
CA THR A 379 33.86 17.11 48.59
C THR A 379 34.77 16.24 47.70
N GLY A 380 35.89 16.81 47.22
CA GLY A 380 36.69 16.33 46.08
C GLY A 380 37.15 14.86 46.11
N PHE A 381 37.27 14.23 47.28
CA PHE A 381 37.66 12.82 47.43
C PHE A 381 36.62 11.85 46.85
N TRP A 382 35.32 12.14 47.01
CA TRP A 382 34.22 11.32 46.48
C TRP A 382 34.09 11.36 44.96
N LYS A 383 34.62 12.40 44.29
CA LYS A 383 34.60 12.55 42.83
C LYS A 383 35.56 11.58 42.11
N ILE A 384 36.58 11.06 42.81
CA ILE A 384 37.54 10.10 42.24
C ILE A 384 36.95 8.68 42.27
N PHE A 385 36.29 8.29 43.37
CA PHE A 385 35.56 7.01 43.47
C PHE A 385 34.45 6.87 42.44
N HIS A 386 33.81 7.97 42.05
CA HIS A 386 32.82 8.04 40.97
C HIS A 386 33.32 7.60 39.60
N ILE A 387 34.62 7.62 39.37
CA ILE A 387 35.23 7.23 38.11
C ILE A 387 35.86 5.84 38.26
N LEU A 388 36.58 5.59 39.36
CA LEU A 388 37.29 4.31 39.56
C LEU A 388 36.34 3.11 39.76
N ILE A 389 35.22 3.29 40.46
CA ILE A 389 34.25 2.20 40.68
C ILE A 389 33.61 1.78 39.34
N PRO A 390 33.07 2.69 38.50
CA PRO A 390 32.57 2.32 37.19
C PRO A 390 33.64 1.70 36.28
N VAL A 391 34.90 2.16 36.33
CA VAL A 391 35.99 1.53 35.57
C VAL A 391 36.17 0.07 35.99
N ALA A 392 36.31 -0.20 37.30
CA ALA A 392 36.48 -1.56 37.81
C ALA A 392 35.25 -2.43 37.52
N SER A 393 34.04 -1.90 37.71
CA SER A 393 32.79 -2.61 37.43
C SER A 393 32.61 -2.90 35.94
N LEU A 394 33.00 -2.00 35.03
CA LEU A 394 32.93 -2.25 33.59
C LEU A 394 33.97 -3.28 33.14
N VAL A 395 35.15 -3.32 33.78
CA VAL A 395 36.13 -4.40 33.53
C VAL A 395 35.58 -5.75 33.97
N ILE A 396 34.95 -5.82 35.16
CA ILE A 396 34.30 -7.04 35.66
C ILE A 396 33.12 -7.43 34.77
N LEU A 397 32.30 -6.48 34.33
CA LEU A 397 31.19 -6.74 33.41
C LEU A 397 31.67 -7.14 32.02
N GLY A 398 32.79 -6.61 31.54
CA GLY A 398 33.42 -7.05 30.29
C GLY A 398 33.92 -8.49 30.38
N ALA A 399 34.53 -8.88 31.51
CA ALA A 399 34.93 -10.25 31.78
C ALA A 399 33.72 -11.20 31.94
N GLY A 400 32.65 -10.75 32.61
CA GLY A 400 31.40 -11.49 32.77
C GLY A 400 30.58 -11.59 31.48
N ALA A 401 30.68 -10.60 30.58
CA ALA A 401 30.01 -10.62 29.29
C ALA A 401 30.52 -11.75 28.38
N ILE A 402 31.79 -12.14 28.55
CA ILE A 402 32.40 -13.30 27.86
C ILE A 402 31.78 -14.62 28.35
N SER A 403 31.21 -14.68 29.56
CA SER A 403 30.55 -15.88 30.10
C SER A 403 29.05 -15.99 29.75
N LEU A 404 28.50 -15.07 28.95
CA LEU A 404 27.05 -14.98 28.65
C LEU A 404 26.52 -16.02 27.64
N ASN A 405 27.34 -16.97 27.20
CA ASN A 405 26.93 -17.97 26.22
C ASN A 405 25.72 -18.80 26.70
N THR A 406 25.69 -19.19 27.98
CA THR A 406 24.59 -19.97 28.59
C THR A 406 23.28 -19.19 28.64
N THR A 407 23.32 -17.90 28.99
CA THR A 407 22.14 -17.02 29.01
C THR A 407 21.59 -16.80 27.59
N SER A 408 22.46 -16.78 26.58
CA SER A 408 22.05 -16.65 25.18
C SER A 408 21.26 -17.86 24.67
N GLN A 409 21.56 -19.08 25.15
CA GLN A 409 20.86 -20.28 24.71
C GLN A 409 19.41 -20.32 25.20
N GLY A 410 19.17 -20.08 26.49
CA GLY A 410 17.81 -20.03 27.04
C GLY A 410 16.95 -18.91 26.45
N LEU A 411 17.58 -17.82 25.95
CA LEU A 411 16.86 -16.80 25.17
C LEU A 411 16.47 -17.30 23.78
N LYS A 412 17.39 -17.96 23.06
CA LYS A 412 17.15 -18.49 21.71
C LYS A 412 15.96 -19.46 21.70
N GLU A 413 15.92 -20.39 22.64
CA GLU A 413 14.82 -21.35 22.79
C GLU A 413 13.46 -20.64 22.95
N LYS A 414 13.40 -19.61 23.80
CA LYS A 414 12.18 -18.80 24.00
C LYS A 414 11.78 -18.00 22.78
N ILE A 415 12.74 -17.49 22.01
CA ILE A 415 12.46 -16.79 20.75
C ILE A 415 11.90 -17.80 19.74
N VAL A 416 12.59 -18.91 19.49
CA VAL A 416 12.20 -19.93 18.50
C VAL A 416 10.81 -20.49 18.80
N ALA A 417 10.51 -20.81 20.06
CA ALA A 417 9.20 -21.33 20.48
C ALA A 417 8.02 -20.39 20.16
N ARG A 418 8.30 -19.12 19.81
CA ARG A 418 7.31 -18.08 19.52
C ARG A 418 7.51 -17.47 18.14
N SER A 419 8.38 -18.04 17.32
CA SER A 419 8.74 -17.51 16.01
C SER A 419 7.96 -18.20 14.90
N ASN A 420 7.67 -17.46 13.83
CA ASN A 420 7.18 -18.02 12.58
C ASN A 420 8.25 -17.87 11.50
N THR A 421 8.38 -18.89 10.65
CA THR A 421 9.20 -18.82 9.45
C THR A 421 8.65 -17.74 8.51
N SER A 422 9.44 -17.37 7.49
CA SER A 422 8.85 -16.58 6.40
C SER A 422 7.67 -17.34 5.79
N SER A 423 6.64 -16.60 5.39
CA SER A 423 5.43 -17.15 4.77
C SER A 423 5.64 -17.61 3.33
N ALA A 424 6.89 -17.77 2.89
CA ALA A 424 7.19 -18.21 1.54
C ALA A 424 6.96 -19.71 1.41
N PHE A 425 6.19 -20.08 0.39
CA PHE A 425 5.95 -21.46 -0.01
C PHE A 425 6.59 -21.71 -1.38
N PRO A 426 7.31 -22.82 -1.62
CA PRO A 426 7.55 -23.94 -0.72
C PRO A 426 8.61 -23.67 0.37
N ASP A 427 8.65 -24.52 1.41
CA ASP A 427 9.55 -24.37 2.56
C ASP A 427 11.03 -24.34 2.18
N VAL A 428 11.41 -24.96 1.05
CA VAL A 428 12.79 -24.99 0.56
C VAL A 428 13.37 -23.59 0.35
N LEU A 429 12.53 -22.58 0.06
CA LEU A 429 12.92 -21.16 0.00
C LEU A 429 13.45 -20.64 1.35
N ASN A 430 12.98 -21.21 2.45
CA ASN A 430 13.43 -20.82 3.79
C ASN A 430 14.66 -21.62 4.23
N LEU A 431 14.88 -22.81 3.66
CA LEU A 431 15.95 -23.74 4.06
C LEU A 431 17.25 -23.51 3.26
N ARG A 432 17.15 -23.23 1.96
CA ARG A 432 18.28 -22.98 1.08
C ARG A 432 18.58 -21.48 1.01
N THR A 433 19.79 -21.09 1.40
CA THR A 433 20.29 -19.70 1.36
C THR A 433 21.72 -19.70 0.81
N GLY A 434 22.20 -18.58 0.26
CA GLY A 434 23.54 -18.53 -0.35
C GLY A 434 23.58 -19.19 -1.73
N SER A 435 24.69 -19.86 -2.04
CA SER A 435 24.88 -20.60 -3.29
C SER A 435 23.79 -21.64 -3.59
N GLY A 436 23.25 -22.30 -2.55
CA GLY A 436 22.14 -23.25 -2.69
C GLY A 436 20.82 -22.61 -3.13
N PHE A 437 20.64 -21.30 -2.89
CA PHE A 437 19.47 -20.54 -3.36
C PHE A 437 19.54 -20.26 -4.86
N THR A 438 20.73 -19.96 -5.39
CA THR A 438 20.90 -19.71 -6.83
C THR A 438 20.52 -20.95 -7.65
N ALA A 439 20.95 -22.14 -7.23
CA ALA A 439 20.55 -23.39 -7.87
C ALA A 439 19.03 -23.62 -7.78
N LEU A 440 18.44 -23.38 -6.60
CA LEU A 440 17.00 -23.54 -6.37
C LEU A 440 16.16 -22.70 -7.35
N THR A 441 16.62 -21.53 -7.79
CA THR A 441 15.84 -20.68 -8.72
C THR A 441 15.45 -21.38 -10.03
N TYR A 442 16.27 -22.32 -10.51
CA TYR A 442 15.98 -23.13 -11.70
C TYR A 442 14.98 -24.26 -11.42
N ASP A 443 14.88 -24.71 -10.17
CA ASP A 443 13.97 -25.78 -9.76
C ASP A 443 12.57 -25.25 -9.40
N LEU A 444 12.42 -23.94 -9.17
CA LEU A 444 11.16 -23.29 -8.76
C LEU A 444 10.15 -23.11 -9.90
N VAL A 445 10.57 -23.28 -11.15
CA VAL A 445 9.74 -23.12 -12.35
C VAL A 445 10.00 -24.27 -13.33
N PRO A 446 8.99 -24.69 -14.12
CA PRO A 446 9.18 -25.74 -15.10
C PRO A 446 10.05 -25.26 -16.26
N THR A 447 10.66 -26.18 -16.99
CA THR A 447 11.63 -25.90 -18.07
C THR A 447 11.06 -25.07 -19.24
N TRP A 448 9.74 -25.06 -19.42
CA TRP A 448 9.06 -24.26 -20.44
C TRP A 448 8.73 -22.83 -19.96
N LEU A 449 8.81 -22.55 -18.66
CA LEU A 449 8.49 -21.25 -18.07
C LEU A 449 9.77 -20.44 -17.82
N ASP A 450 9.97 -19.37 -18.58
CA ASP A 450 10.98 -18.38 -18.24
C ASP A 450 10.42 -17.34 -17.27
N GLY A 451 10.74 -17.49 -15.99
CA GLY A 451 10.36 -16.56 -14.92
C GLY A 451 10.91 -15.13 -15.08
N ASN A 452 11.79 -14.86 -16.05
CA ASN A 452 12.30 -13.51 -16.31
C ASN A 452 11.61 -12.78 -17.47
N ARG A 453 10.64 -13.43 -18.14
CA ARG A 453 9.81 -12.79 -19.17
C ARG A 453 9.02 -11.62 -18.60
N ARG A 454 8.99 -10.50 -19.32
CA ARG A 454 8.31 -9.26 -18.91
C ARG A 454 7.11 -8.90 -19.77
N ASP A 455 6.85 -9.67 -20.81
CA ASP A 455 5.79 -9.43 -21.79
C ASP A 455 4.44 -10.04 -21.40
N TYR A 456 4.39 -10.84 -20.33
CA TYR A 456 3.20 -11.44 -19.73
C TYR A 456 3.29 -11.48 -18.20
N ARG A 457 2.17 -11.80 -17.54
CA ARG A 457 2.08 -11.99 -16.09
C ARG A 457 1.88 -13.44 -15.69
N LEU A 458 2.35 -13.74 -14.48
CA LEU A 458 1.90 -14.87 -13.68
C LEU A 458 0.71 -14.44 -12.80
N TYR A 459 -0.30 -15.28 -12.67
CA TYR A 459 -1.30 -15.18 -11.61
C TYR A 459 -1.13 -16.34 -10.62
N SER A 460 -1.15 -16.01 -9.33
CA SER A 460 -1.37 -16.98 -8.26
C SER A 460 -2.31 -16.35 -7.24
N ALA A 461 -3.31 -17.11 -6.81
CA ALA A 461 -4.18 -16.73 -5.70
C ALA A 461 -3.48 -16.94 -4.34
N ASP A 462 -2.37 -17.68 -4.32
CA ASP A 462 -1.62 -17.97 -3.11
C ASP A 462 -0.66 -16.84 -2.75
N GLN A 463 -0.99 -16.12 -1.67
CA GLN A 463 -0.13 -15.06 -1.13
C GLN A 463 1.25 -15.57 -0.70
N THR A 464 1.36 -16.85 -0.32
CA THR A 464 2.62 -17.48 0.06
C THR A 464 3.55 -17.73 -1.12
N VAL A 465 3.03 -17.72 -2.35
CA VAL A 465 3.79 -17.69 -3.60
C VAL A 465 4.12 -16.25 -4.01
N ASN A 466 3.10 -15.38 -3.98
CA ASN A 466 3.24 -13.98 -4.41
C ASN A 466 4.28 -13.18 -3.60
N ILE A 467 4.51 -13.53 -2.33
CA ILE A 467 5.45 -12.81 -1.44
C ILE A 467 6.91 -12.89 -1.89
N TRP A 468 7.33 -14.00 -2.52
CA TRP A 468 8.73 -14.23 -2.89
C TRP A 468 8.99 -14.17 -4.38
N TRP A 469 7.97 -14.30 -5.23
CA TRP A 469 8.16 -14.35 -6.69
C TRP A 469 9.05 -13.20 -7.20
N SER A 470 8.74 -11.95 -6.84
CA SER A 470 9.49 -10.76 -7.29
C SER A 470 10.87 -10.60 -6.62
N ALA A 471 11.17 -11.39 -5.59
CA ALA A 471 12.53 -11.49 -5.04
C ALA A 471 13.43 -12.37 -5.90
N VAL A 472 12.85 -13.26 -6.72
CA VAL A 472 13.56 -14.26 -7.52
C VAL A 472 13.49 -13.97 -9.02
N PHE A 473 12.30 -13.60 -9.50
CA PHE A 473 11.93 -13.55 -10.90
C PHE A 473 11.54 -12.14 -11.33
N ALA A 474 11.87 -11.78 -12.58
CA ALA A 474 11.54 -10.48 -13.15
C ALA A 474 10.12 -10.40 -13.74
N MET A 475 9.45 -11.54 -13.92
CA MET A 475 8.08 -11.60 -14.43
C MET A 475 7.11 -10.90 -13.47
N PRO A 476 6.29 -9.95 -13.95
CA PRO A 476 5.30 -9.31 -13.11
C PRO A 476 4.18 -10.26 -12.72
N LEU A 477 3.59 -10.03 -11.56
CA LEU A 477 2.39 -10.71 -11.08
C LEU A 477 1.14 -9.91 -11.41
N ALA A 478 0.07 -10.61 -11.75
CA ALA A 478 -1.27 -10.05 -11.82
C ALA A 478 -1.82 -9.71 -10.41
N ARG A 479 -1.41 -10.48 -9.40
CA ARG A 479 -1.75 -10.32 -7.99
C ARG A 479 -0.49 -10.26 -7.13
N GLY A 480 -0.36 -9.25 -6.28
CA GLY A 480 0.75 -9.12 -5.33
C GLY A 480 0.46 -9.73 -3.95
N TYR A 481 1.46 -9.67 -3.07
CA TYR A 481 1.30 -10.08 -1.66
C TYR A 481 0.46 -9.10 -0.84
N PHE A 482 0.70 -7.80 -1.01
CA PHE A 482 -0.10 -6.73 -0.38
C PHE A 482 -1.00 -6.07 -1.39
N ASP A 483 -2.23 -5.79 -0.98
CA ASP A 483 -3.18 -5.02 -1.77
C ASP A 483 -2.56 -3.73 -2.34
N PRO A 484 -2.96 -3.33 -3.55
CA PRO A 484 -2.48 -2.09 -4.14
C PRO A 484 -2.87 -0.89 -3.26
N PRO A 485 -2.08 0.20 -3.28
CA PRO A 485 -2.27 1.39 -2.44
C PRO A 485 -3.41 2.29 -2.96
N VAL A 486 -4.58 1.69 -3.16
CA VAL A 486 -5.85 2.34 -3.51
C VAL A 486 -6.87 2.06 -2.41
N ASN A 487 -7.86 2.94 -2.31
CA ASN A 487 -8.98 2.76 -1.39
C ASN A 487 -9.77 1.47 -1.73
N ALA A 488 -10.52 0.94 -0.76
CA ALA A 488 -11.27 -0.30 -0.95
C ALA A 488 -12.29 -0.22 -2.10
N GLN A 489 -12.89 0.95 -2.33
CA GLN A 489 -13.88 1.18 -3.40
C GLN A 489 -13.29 0.99 -4.80
N ASN A 490 -11.98 1.23 -4.98
CA ASN A 490 -11.31 1.14 -6.26
C ASN A 490 -10.62 -0.21 -6.49
N ARG A 491 -10.82 -1.20 -5.61
CA ARG A 491 -10.25 -2.56 -5.74
C ARG A 491 -11.15 -3.54 -6.49
N GLY A 492 -12.34 -3.10 -6.94
CA GLY A 492 -13.37 -3.95 -7.54
C GLY A 492 -12.87 -4.79 -8.73
N TYR A 493 -11.97 -4.24 -9.55
CA TYR A 493 -11.41 -4.97 -10.69
C TYR A 493 -10.48 -6.12 -10.29
N PHE A 494 -9.65 -5.95 -9.26
CA PHE A 494 -8.79 -7.03 -8.77
C PHE A 494 -9.59 -8.13 -8.11
N PHE A 495 -10.61 -7.74 -7.33
CA PHE A 495 -11.56 -8.69 -6.77
C PHE A 495 -12.27 -9.50 -7.85
N TRP A 496 -12.67 -8.84 -8.95
CA TRP A 496 -13.30 -9.51 -10.08
C TRP A 496 -12.35 -10.45 -10.83
N LEU A 497 -11.09 -10.05 -11.01
CA LEU A 497 -10.04 -10.93 -11.56
C LEU A 497 -9.86 -12.17 -10.68
N ASP A 498 -9.77 -11.99 -9.37
CA ASP A 498 -9.63 -13.09 -8.41
C ASP A 498 -10.84 -14.02 -8.48
N ALA A 499 -12.07 -13.48 -8.44
CA ALA A 499 -13.29 -14.27 -8.53
C ALA A 499 -13.42 -15.02 -9.87
N ALA A 500 -12.92 -14.45 -10.97
CA ALA A 500 -12.92 -15.09 -12.28
C ALA A 500 -11.87 -16.19 -12.44
N LEU A 501 -10.91 -16.30 -11.52
CA LEU A 501 -9.77 -17.22 -11.57
C LEU A 501 -9.68 -18.18 -10.38
N ASN A 502 -10.71 -18.22 -9.54
CA ASN A 502 -10.77 -19.10 -8.36
C ASN A 502 -12.05 -19.93 -8.31
N LYS A 503 -12.06 -20.88 -7.36
CA LYS A 503 -13.23 -21.66 -6.99
C LYS A 503 -13.82 -21.18 -5.66
N ALA A 504 -15.15 -21.26 -5.55
CA ALA A 504 -15.86 -21.06 -4.30
C ALA A 504 -15.59 -22.20 -3.29
N THR A 505 -15.91 -21.96 -2.02
CA THR A 505 -15.69 -22.92 -0.92
C THR A 505 -16.44 -24.24 -1.09
N ASN A 506 -17.52 -24.25 -1.88
CA ASN A 506 -18.30 -25.44 -2.19
C ASN A 506 -17.71 -26.26 -3.37
N GLY A 507 -16.63 -25.79 -3.99
CA GLY A 507 -15.96 -26.45 -5.11
C GLY A 507 -16.41 -25.99 -6.51
N ASP A 508 -17.43 -25.15 -6.60
CA ASP A 508 -17.88 -24.56 -7.87
C ASP A 508 -16.93 -23.44 -8.33
N ASP A 509 -16.98 -23.09 -9.61
CA ASP A 509 -16.30 -21.89 -10.12
C ASP A 509 -16.88 -20.65 -9.42
N GLU A 510 -16.05 -19.75 -8.89
CA GLU A 510 -16.51 -18.74 -7.91
C GLU A 510 -17.59 -17.80 -8.47
N LEU A 511 -17.43 -17.32 -9.72
CA LEU A 511 -18.47 -16.52 -10.39
C LEU A 511 -19.81 -17.25 -10.51
N VAL A 512 -19.82 -18.58 -10.68
CA VAL A 512 -21.04 -19.37 -10.82
C VAL A 512 -21.65 -19.66 -9.45
N GLY A 513 -20.85 -20.19 -8.53
CA GLY A 513 -21.33 -20.64 -7.23
C GLY A 513 -21.70 -19.49 -6.28
N ALA A 514 -20.83 -18.47 -6.17
CA ALA A 514 -21.00 -17.37 -5.22
C ALA A 514 -21.72 -16.16 -5.82
N PHE A 515 -21.53 -15.89 -7.12
CA PHE A 515 -22.11 -14.71 -7.79
C PHE A 515 -23.22 -15.05 -8.79
N HIS A 516 -23.56 -16.33 -8.95
CA HIS A 516 -24.67 -16.80 -9.79
C HIS A 516 -24.59 -16.40 -11.27
N TYR A 517 -23.38 -16.23 -11.81
CA TYR A 517 -23.18 -16.02 -13.23
C TYR A 517 -23.59 -17.30 -13.99
N PRO A 518 -24.25 -17.19 -15.16
CA PRO A 518 -24.36 -18.31 -16.08
C PRO A 518 -22.96 -18.84 -16.46
N PRO A 519 -22.74 -20.17 -16.58
CA PRO A 519 -21.40 -20.72 -16.81
C PRO A 519 -20.67 -20.17 -18.05
N GLU A 520 -21.40 -19.94 -19.15
CA GLU A 520 -20.84 -19.35 -20.38
C GLU A 520 -20.40 -17.90 -20.14
N THR A 521 -21.20 -17.11 -19.42
CA THR A 521 -20.90 -15.73 -19.07
C THR A 521 -19.70 -15.65 -18.12
N ALA A 522 -19.61 -16.55 -17.13
CA ALA A 522 -18.46 -16.66 -16.25
C ALA A 522 -17.16 -16.94 -17.02
N LEU A 523 -17.20 -17.88 -17.98
CA LEU A 523 -16.05 -18.18 -18.84
C LEU A 523 -15.68 -17.00 -19.75
N ASN A 524 -16.66 -16.27 -20.30
CA ASN A 524 -16.43 -15.05 -21.07
C ASN A 524 -15.71 -14.00 -20.23
N ASN A 525 -16.12 -13.82 -18.97
CA ASN A 525 -15.47 -12.92 -18.01
C ASN A 525 -14.02 -13.35 -17.75
N THR A 526 -13.77 -14.65 -17.49
CA THR A 526 -12.41 -15.18 -17.31
C THR A 526 -11.52 -14.89 -18.52
N LEU A 527 -11.98 -15.20 -19.74
CA LEU A 527 -11.24 -14.96 -20.98
C LEU A 527 -10.98 -13.46 -21.24
N PHE A 528 -11.96 -12.62 -20.95
CA PHE A 528 -11.83 -11.17 -21.05
C PHE A 528 -10.75 -10.64 -20.10
N LEU A 529 -10.76 -11.09 -18.85
CA LEU A 529 -9.85 -10.60 -17.81
C LEU A 529 -8.41 -11.10 -18.01
N VAL A 530 -8.19 -12.38 -18.35
CA VAL A 530 -6.84 -12.89 -18.60
C VAL A 530 -6.18 -12.18 -19.78
N ASP A 531 -6.95 -11.85 -20.83
CA ASP A 531 -6.45 -11.04 -21.94
C ASP A 531 -6.14 -9.61 -21.48
N TRP A 532 -7.07 -8.92 -20.82
CA TRP A 532 -6.85 -7.54 -20.36
C TRP A 532 -5.69 -7.37 -19.39
N TYR A 533 -5.45 -8.35 -18.52
CA TYR A 533 -4.32 -8.35 -17.59
C TYR A 533 -3.05 -8.99 -18.18
N GLY A 534 -3.12 -9.59 -19.38
CA GLY A 534 -2.00 -10.28 -20.00
C GLY A 534 -1.48 -11.45 -19.16
N VAL A 535 -2.38 -12.19 -18.53
CA VAL A 535 -2.07 -13.36 -17.69
C VAL A 535 -1.92 -14.57 -18.60
N LYS A 536 -0.68 -14.97 -18.83
CA LYS A 536 -0.37 -16.17 -19.63
C LYS A 536 -0.03 -17.37 -18.77
N PHE A 537 0.54 -17.12 -17.59
CA PHE A 537 1.02 -18.17 -16.71
C PHE A 537 0.21 -18.16 -15.42
N PHE A 538 -0.02 -19.35 -14.87
CA PHE A 538 -0.71 -19.51 -13.59
C PHE A 538 0.09 -20.43 -12.68
N GLU A 539 0.11 -20.10 -11.39
CA GLU A 539 0.38 -21.04 -10.31
C GLU A 539 -0.93 -21.19 -9.54
N ALA A 540 -1.50 -22.39 -9.54
CA ALA A 540 -2.88 -22.66 -9.12
C ALA A 540 -3.00 -23.30 -7.73
N GLY A 541 -2.05 -22.99 -6.85
CA GLY A 541 -2.00 -23.51 -5.49
C GLY A 541 -1.78 -25.02 -5.42
N HIS A 542 -1.69 -25.56 -4.20
CA HIS A 542 -1.30 -26.96 -3.95
C HIS A 542 -2.17 -27.64 -2.89
N ALA A 543 -2.24 -28.97 -2.93
CA ALA A 543 -2.81 -29.75 -1.82
C ALA A 543 -1.85 -29.72 -0.62
N GLY A 544 -2.15 -28.92 0.41
CA GLY A 544 -1.30 -28.76 1.60
C GLY A 544 -2.01 -28.04 2.77
N PRO A 545 -1.27 -27.64 3.82
CA PRO A 545 -1.84 -26.99 5.01
C PRO A 545 -2.25 -25.52 4.81
N THR A 546 -1.91 -24.90 3.68
CA THR A 546 -2.33 -23.55 3.25
C THR A 546 -3.57 -23.62 2.37
N ALA A 547 -4.20 -22.47 2.09
CA ALA A 547 -5.44 -22.43 1.30
C ALA A 547 -5.20 -22.89 -0.15
N TYR A 548 -5.77 -24.03 -0.51
CA TYR A 548 -5.77 -24.54 -1.89
C TYR A 548 -6.67 -23.65 -2.77
N ALA A 549 -6.09 -23.05 -3.82
CA ALA A 549 -6.79 -22.11 -4.70
C ALA A 549 -6.66 -22.52 -6.19
N PRO A 550 -7.35 -23.60 -6.61
CA PRO A 550 -7.29 -24.10 -7.97
C PRO A 550 -7.99 -23.17 -8.97
N LEU A 551 -7.58 -23.27 -10.24
CA LEU A 551 -8.27 -22.60 -11.35
C LEU A 551 -9.71 -23.13 -11.54
N PRO A 552 -10.62 -22.31 -12.11
CA PRO A 552 -11.98 -22.70 -12.43
C PRO A 552 -12.00 -23.91 -13.37
N THR A 553 -12.93 -24.83 -13.15
CA THR A 553 -13.09 -26.08 -13.93
C THR A 553 -13.45 -25.80 -15.38
N SER A 554 -14.22 -24.74 -15.63
CA SER A 554 -14.54 -24.28 -16.99
C SER A 554 -13.31 -23.79 -17.77
N PHE A 555 -12.27 -23.34 -17.06
CA PHE A 555 -11.09 -22.70 -17.64
C PHE A 555 -9.85 -23.62 -17.67
N SER A 556 -9.66 -24.50 -16.69
CA SER A 556 -8.49 -25.40 -16.57
C SER A 556 -8.46 -26.56 -17.59
N GLN A 557 -9.33 -26.54 -18.59
CA GLN A 557 -9.43 -27.58 -19.60
C GLN A 557 -8.31 -27.49 -20.64
N LYS A 558 -7.91 -28.64 -21.23
CA LYS A 558 -6.91 -28.74 -22.31
C LYS A 558 -7.24 -27.90 -23.56
N THR A 559 -8.50 -27.49 -23.71
CA THR A 559 -8.92 -26.56 -24.77
C THR A 559 -8.23 -25.20 -24.64
N TYR A 560 -7.94 -24.74 -23.41
CA TYR A 560 -7.33 -23.44 -23.14
C TYR A 560 -5.84 -23.53 -22.80
N MET A 561 -5.41 -24.62 -22.16
CA MET A 561 -4.04 -24.78 -21.66
C MET A 561 -3.11 -25.38 -22.72
N ALA A 562 -1.91 -24.82 -22.85
CA ALA A 562 -0.83 -25.31 -23.69
C ALA A 562 0.06 -26.31 -22.93
N ASN A 563 0.43 -25.99 -21.69
CA ASN A 563 1.26 -26.81 -20.81
C ASN A 563 0.67 -26.84 -19.39
N GLU A 564 0.92 -27.94 -18.68
CA GLU A 564 0.52 -28.16 -17.28
C GLU A 564 1.61 -29.04 -16.62
N VAL A 565 2.14 -28.61 -15.47
CA VAL A 565 3.20 -29.33 -14.74
C VAL A 565 3.09 -29.13 -13.23
N ASP A 566 3.27 -30.22 -12.49
CA ASP A 566 3.44 -30.22 -11.04
C ASP A 566 4.92 -30.35 -10.66
N LEU A 567 5.41 -29.46 -9.80
CA LEU A 567 6.79 -29.48 -9.28
C LEU A 567 6.80 -29.88 -7.79
N PRO A 568 7.26 -31.09 -7.43
CA PRO A 568 7.24 -31.55 -6.04
C PRO A 568 8.45 -31.07 -5.22
N PHE A 569 8.21 -30.58 -4.00
CA PHE A 569 9.22 -30.11 -3.03
C PHE A 569 9.22 -30.89 -1.72
N ASN A 570 8.61 -32.08 -1.70
CA ASN A 570 8.47 -32.91 -0.49
C ASN A 570 9.77 -33.42 0.13
N THR A 571 10.87 -33.40 -0.63
CA THR A 571 12.18 -33.89 -0.17
C THR A 571 12.82 -32.96 0.85
N GLU A 572 12.48 -31.67 0.84
CA GLU A 572 13.05 -30.64 1.71
C GLU A 572 11.94 -29.75 2.29
N LYS A 573 11.21 -30.29 3.28
CA LYS A 573 10.15 -29.59 4.00
C LYS A 573 10.45 -29.49 5.48
N TYR A 574 10.01 -28.39 6.07
CA TYR A 574 10.06 -28.17 7.51
C TYR A 574 8.70 -28.53 8.16
N ASN A 575 7.59 -28.31 7.45
CA ASN A 575 6.26 -28.64 7.91
C ASN A 575 5.80 -30.08 7.56
N GLN A 576 4.71 -30.53 8.19
CA GLN A 576 4.04 -31.77 7.84
C GLN A 576 3.04 -31.50 6.71
N GLY A 577 3.30 -31.99 5.50
CA GLY A 577 2.38 -31.85 4.37
C GLY A 577 3.00 -32.23 3.04
N ASN A 578 2.15 -32.38 2.01
CA ASN A 578 2.59 -32.39 0.62
C ASN A 578 2.91 -30.95 0.20
N GLN A 579 4.02 -30.73 -0.50
CA GLN A 579 4.40 -29.44 -1.07
C GLN A 579 4.70 -29.62 -2.54
N ALA A 580 3.90 -29.01 -3.40
CA ALA A 580 4.13 -28.94 -4.83
C ALA A 580 3.72 -27.56 -5.35
N LEU A 581 4.27 -27.11 -6.46
CA LEU A 581 3.75 -25.96 -7.21
C LEU A 581 3.09 -26.47 -8.48
N HIS A 582 1.93 -25.92 -8.83
CA HIS A 582 1.11 -26.39 -9.95
C HIS A 582 1.02 -25.30 -11.02
N PHE A 583 1.75 -25.48 -12.13
CA PHE A 583 1.90 -24.45 -13.17
C PHE A 583 1.09 -24.76 -14.43
N TYR A 584 0.48 -23.71 -14.99
CA TYR A 584 -0.23 -23.74 -16.27
C TYR A 584 0.29 -22.67 -17.22
N GLU A 585 0.32 -22.98 -18.52
CA GLU A 585 0.52 -22.02 -19.60
C GLU A 585 -0.75 -21.92 -20.46
N LEU A 586 -1.24 -20.70 -20.67
CA LEU A 586 -2.35 -20.41 -21.57
C LEU A 586 -1.89 -20.40 -23.04
N LYS A 587 -2.74 -20.88 -23.95
CA LYS A 587 -2.49 -20.80 -25.40
C LYS A 587 -2.43 -19.35 -25.90
N ASP A 588 -1.55 -19.10 -26.85
CA ASP A 588 -1.24 -17.76 -27.37
C ASP A 588 -2.46 -17.04 -27.96
N GLU A 589 -3.40 -17.77 -28.58
CA GLU A 589 -4.62 -17.18 -29.16
C GLU A 589 -5.63 -16.68 -28.11
N LYS A 590 -5.41 -16.95 -26.82
CA LYS A 590 -6.31 -16.55 -25.73
C LYS A 590 -5.81 -15.34 -24.94
N VAL A 591 -4.58 -14.88 -25.16
CA VAL A 591 -3.98 -13.78 -24.39
C VAL A 591 -3.01 -12.96 -25.23
N SER A 592 -3.18 -11.64 -25.18
CA SER A 592 -2.23 -10.70 -25.80
C SER A 592 -1.14 -10.23 -24.81
N PRO A 593 0.07 -9.86 -25.28
CA PRO A 593 1.14 -9.33 -24.44
C PRO A 593 0.76 -8.05 -23.67
N LEU A 594 1.60 -7.69 -22.69
CA LEU A 594 1.48 -6.47 -21.88
C LEU A 594 1.63 -5.18 -22.67
N LEU A 595 2.37 -5.20 -23.77
CA LEU A 595 2.59 -4.06 -24.65
C LEU A 595 2.39 -4.49 -26.09
N ILE A 596 1.38 -3.94 -26.76
CA ILE A 596 0.93 -4.41 -28.07
C ILE A 596 0.44 -3.24 -28.94
N GLY A 597 0.74 -3.31 -30.24
CA GLY A 597 0.07 -2.48 -31.25
C GLY A 597 -1.32 -3.06 -31.57
N THR A 598 -2.34 -2.22 -31.67
CA THR A 598 -3.72 -2.66 -31.90
C THR A 598 -4.44 -1.84 -32.97
N ASN A 599 -5.33 -2.53 -33.70
CA ASN A 599 -6.27 -1.96 -34.66
C ASN A 599 -7.73 -2.05 -34.20
N ALA A 600 -7.96 -2.53 -32.97
CA ALA A 600 -9.27 -2.60 -32.35
C ALA A 600 -9.94 -1.22 -32.32
N VAL A 601 -11.26 -1.22 -32.43
CA VAL A 601 -12.06 0.01 -32.40
C VAL A 601 -12.10 0.58 -30.99
N THR A 602 -12.13 1.90 -30.90
CA THR A 602 -12.20 2.63 -29.63
C THR A 602 -13.63 3.06 -29.34
N LEU A 603 -14.12 2.72 -28.15
CA LEU A 603 -15.39 3.20 -27.62
C LEU A 603 -15.11 4.18 -26.49
N GLY A 604 -15.30 5.48 -26.74
CA GLY A 604 -15.23 6.49 -25.70
C GLY A 604 -16.41 6.35 -24.74
N ILE A 605 -16.16 6.25 -23.44
CA ILE A 605 -17.17 6.11 -22.40
C ILE A 605 -17.06 7.32 -21.48
N VAL A 606 -18.14 8.09 -21.40
CA VAL A 606 -18.29 9.16 -20.41
C VAL A 606 -19.21 8.65 -19.30
N ALA A 607 -18.63 8.47 -18.12
CA ALA A 607 -19.30 7.90 -16.96
C ALA A 607 -18.56 8.23 -15.65
N THR A 608 -19.26 8.12 -14.52
CA THR A 608 -18.62 7.96 -13.20
C THR A 608 -17.71 6.73 -13.18
N ASP A 609 -16.89 6.58 -12.13
CA ASP A 609 -16.05 5.39 -11.95
C ASP A 609 -16.91 4.12 -11.86
N GLN A 610 -18.01 4.14 -11.11
CA GLN A 610 -18.96 3.02 -11.05
C GLN A 610 -19.65 2.77 -12.39
N GLY A 611 -20.07 3.83 -13.09
CA GLY A 611 -20.72 3.70 -14.39
C GLY A 611 -19.79 3.10 -15.45
N TYR A 612 -18.52 3.49 -15.45
CA TYR A 612 -17.50 2.90 -16.32
C TYR A 612 -17.28 1.41 -16.01
N GLU A 613 -17.21 1.03 -14.73
CA GLU A 613 -17.13 -0.37 -14.32
C GLU A 613 -18.34 -1.18 -14.81
N THR A 614 -19.55 -0.65 -14.64
CA THR A 614 -20.79 -1.27 -15.14
C THR A 614 -20.72 -1.57 -16.63
N VAL A 615 -20.30 -0.60 -17.44
CA VAL A 615 -20.15 -0.77 -18.89
C VAL A 615 -19.08 -1.82 -19.22
N VAL A 616 -17.92 -1.77 -18.55
CA VAL A 616 -16.83 -2.74 -18.80
C VAL A 616 -17.24 -4.17 -18.44
N ARG A 617 -18.00 -4.38 -17.36
CA ARG A 617 -18.57 -5.69 -17.00
C ARG A 617 -19.57 -6.19 -18.05
N ALA A 618 -20.45 -5.31 -18.55
CA ALA A 618 -21.37 -5.67 -19.62
C ALA A 618 -20.63 -6.10 -20.92
N LEU A 619 -19.50 -5.47 -21.22
CA LEU A 619 -18.63 -5.88 -22.34
C LEU A 619 -17.97 -7.24 -22.10
N ALA A 620 -17.59 -7.55 -20.86
CA ALA A 620 -16.97 -8.81 -20.47
C ALA A 620 -17.94 -9.99 -20.56
N ASP A 621 -19.23 -9.80 -20.28
CA ASP A 621 -20.26 -10.84 -20.43
C ASP A 621 -20.36 -11.38 -21.87
N SER A 622 -20.00 -10.55 -22.86
CA SER A 622 -19.90 -10.91 -24.28
C SER A 622 -18.48 -11.23 -24.76
N ASN A 623 -17.48 -11.22 -23.87
CA ASN A 623 -16.05 -11.32 -24.17
C ASN A 623 -15.60 -10.36 -25.29
N LEU A 624 -16.02 -9.09 -25.21
CA LEU A 624 -15.55 -8.03 -26.11
C LEU A 624 -14.17 -7.51 -25.67
N GLY A 625 -13.16 -8.38 -25.78
CA GLY A 625 -11.79 -8.16 -25.30
C GLY A 625 -10.89 -7.30 -26.21
N VAL A 626 -9.59 -7.30 -25.90
CA VAL A 626 -8.57 -6.38 -26.45
C VAL A 626 -8.47 -6.41 -27.99
N SER A 627 -8.72 -7.56 -28.60
CA SER A 627 -8.65 -7.74 -30.06
C SER A 627 -9.86 -7.16 -30.81
N GLN A 628 -10.96 -6.89 -30.12
CA GLN A 628 -12.22 -6.43 -30.71
C GLN A 628 -12.49 -4.96 -30.39
N LEU A 629 -12.35 -4.56 -29.12
CA LEU A 629 -12.78 -3.24 -28.64
C LEU A 629 -11.90 -2.74 -27.49
N ILE A 630 -11.57 -1.45 -27.52
CA ILE A 630 -10.87 -0.73 -26.45
C ILE A 630 -11.86 0.24 -25.79
N PRO A 631 -12.34 -0.02 -24.56
CA PRO A 631 -13.22 0.88 -23.84
C PRO A 631 -12.39 2.02 -23.22
N VAL A 632 -12.57 3.24 -23.73
CA VAL A 632 -11.78 4.41 -23.33
C VAL A 632 -12.52 5.24 -22.30
N LYS A 633 -11.94 5.40 -21.12
CA LYS A 633 -12.51 6.23 -20.05
C LYS A 633 -12.27 7.71 -20.33
N LEU A 634 -13.34 8.49 -20.49
CA LEU A 634 -13.28 9.93 -20.79
C LEU A 634 -13.61 10.83 -19.58
N GLY A 635 -13.84 10.23 -18.40
CA GLY A 635 -14.32 10.92 -17.19
C GLY A 635 -15.85 11.01 -17.15
N SER A 636 -16.41 11.67 -16.13
CA SER A 636 -17.87 11.80 -15.96
C SER A 636 -18.42 13.16 -16.42
N ASP A 637 -17.58 14.18 -16.51
CA ASP A 637 -18.01 15.55 -16.81
C ASP A 637 -17.94 15.84 -18.32
N LEU A 638 -19.10 16.01 -18.95
CA LEU A 638 -19.21 16.34 -20.37
C LEU A 638 -18.53 17.67 -20.73
N ASN A 639 -18.42 18.62 -19.78
CA ASN A 639 -17.77 19.91 -20.03
C ASN A 639 -16.25 19.80 -20.18
N GLN A 640 -15.63 18.67 -19.81
CA GLN A 640 -14.18 18.43 -19.94
C GLN A 640 -13.79 17.76 -21.27
N LEU A 641 -14.77 17.42 -22.09
CA LEU A 641 -14.52 16.88 -23.42
C LEU A 641 -13.97 17.98 -24.34
N SER A 642 -13.08 17.55 -25.23
CA SER A 642 -12.51 18.42 -26.27
C SER A 642 -12.68 17.77 -27.63
N GLU A 643 -12.76 18.58 -28.67
CA GLU A 643 -12.85 18.13 -30.07
C GLU A 643 -11.74 17.12 -30.41
N LYS A 644 -10.50 17.38 -29.98
CA LYS A 644 -9.37 16.47 -30.19
C LYS A 644 -9.56 15.12 -29.51
N THR A 645 -10.14 15.09 -28.30
CA THR A 645 -10.46 13.85 -27.60
C THR A 645 -11.54 13.07 -28.36
N LEU A 646 -12.63 13.74 -28.75
CA LEU A 646 -13.76 13.13 -29.45
C LEU A 646 -13.34 12.59 -30.83
N ALA A 647 -12.59 13.37 -31.60
CA ALA A 647 -12.08 12.96 -32.92
C ALA A 647 -11.19 11.71 -32.89
N ALA A 648 -10.57 11.39 -31.74
CA ALA A 648 -9.75 10.20 -31.58
C ALA A 648 -10.58 8.92 -31.34
N MET A 649 -11.88 9.04 -31.06
CA MET A 649 -12.77 7.90 -30.77
C MET A 649 -13.49 7.41 -32.03
N ASP A 650 -13.74 6.10 -32.10
CA ASP A 650 -14.49 5.49 -33.20
C ASP A 650 -16.01 5.51 -32.92
N GLY A 651 -16.42 5.40 -31.65
CA GLY A 651 -17.79 5.60 -31.18
C GLY A 651 -17.83 6.19 -29.75
N LEU A 652 -18.99 6.68 -29.33
CA LEU A 652 -19.19 7.32 -28.02
C LEU A 652 -20.36 6.68 -27.26
N LEU A 653 -20.20 6.50 -25.95
CA LEU A 653 -21.20 6.02 -25.01
C LEU A 653 -21.29 6.98 -23.82
N LEU A 654 -22.50 7.47 -23.53
CA LEU A 654 -22.78 8.34 -22.39
C LEU A 654 -23.67 7.59 -21.41
N TYR A 655 -23.15 7.37 -20.19
CA TYR A 655 -23.81 6.57 -19.16
C TYR A 655 -23.44 7.11 -17.79
N ASP A 656 -24.41 7.46 -16.94
CA ASP A 656 -24.16 8.02 -15.61
C ASP A 656 -23.13 9.18 -15.63
N TYR A 657 -23.43 10.21 -16.42
CA TYR A 657 -22.57 11.39 -16.63
C TYR A 657 -23.11 12.63 -15.91
N HIS A 658 -22.28 13.66 -15.82
CA HIS A 658 -22.62 14.94 -15.21
C HIS A 658 -22.17 16.12 -16.10
N TYR A 659 -22.70 17.31 -15.82
CA TYR A 659 -22.25 18.56 -16.42
C TYR A 659 -22.65 19.76 -15.55
N SER A 660 -21.89 20.84 -15.66
CA SER A 660 -22.19 22.14 -15.05
C SER A 660 -23.03 23.03 -15.98
N ASN A 661 -22.79 22.99 -17.29
CA ASN A 661 -23.51 23.78 -18.29
C ASN A 661 -23.99 22.89 -19.45
N GLN A 662 -25.31 22.76 -19.60
CA GLN A 662 -25.96 21.87 -20.58
C GLN A 662 -25.61 22.24 -22.03
N GLN A 663 -25.75 23.52 -22.38
CA GLN A 663 -25.51 23.98 -23.75
C GLN A 663 -24.07 23.72 -24.19
N SER A 664 -23.11 24.05 -23.32
CA SER A 664 -21.69 23.81 -23.58
C SER A 664 -21.35 22.32 -23.62
N ALA A 665 -21.96 21.51 -22.76
CA ALA A 665 -21.71 20.06 -22.67
C ALA A 665 -22.13 19.34 -23.96
N PHE A 666 -23.36 19.61 -24.43
CA PHE A 666 -23.91 18.87 -25.56
C PHE A 666 -23.52 19.43 -26.93
N ARG A 667 -23.07 20.69 -27.03
CA ARG A 667 -22.64 21.26 -28.31
C ARG A 667 -21.57 20.42 -29.00
N GLN A 668 -20.50 20.03 -28.30
CA GLN A 668 -19.42 19.24 -28.90
C GLN A 668 -19.88 17.82 -29.29
N ILE A 669 -20.81 17.25 -28.53
CA ILE A 669 -21.37 15.91 -28.78
C ILE A 669 -22.24 15.93 -30.03
N VAL A 670 -23.07 16.97 -30.17
CA VAL A 670 -23.85 17.22 -31.39
C VAL A 670 -22.93 17.36 -32.60
N GLU A 671 -21.88 18.18 -32.50
CA GLU A 671 -20.90 18.39 -33.60
C GLU A 671 -20.20 17.07 -33.96
N TYR A 672 -19.84 16.25 -32.97
CA TYR A 672 -19.27 14.92 -33.16
C TYR A 672 -20.20 13.98 -33.94
N VAL A 673 -21.48 13.91 -33.57
CA VAL A 673 -22.47 13.06 -34.26
C VAL A 673 -22.77 13.60 -35.66
N LYS A 674 -22.98 14.92 -35.81
CA LYS A 674 -23.20 15.56 -37.12
C LYS A 674 -22.06 15.26 -38.10
N GLY A 675 -20.83 15.12 -37.60
CA GLY A 675 -19.63 14.72 -38.35
C GLY A 675 -19.56 13.25 -38.80
N GLY A 676 -20.58 12.43 -38.55
CA GLY A 676 -20.65 11.04 -39.03
C GLY A 676 -20.40 9.96 -38.00
N LYS A 677 -20.18 10.34 -36.74
CA LYS A 677 -19.87 9.41 -35.66
C LYS A 677 -21.12 8.93 -34.94
N GLN A 678 -21.04 7.75 -34.34
CA GLN A 678 -22.16 7.09 -33.66
C GLN A 678 -22.13 7.38 -32.15
N LEU A 679 -23.31 7.50 -31.56
CA LEU A 679 -23.50 7.77 -30.13
C LEU A 679 -24.54 6.82 -29.53
N PHE A 680 -24.20 6.18 -28.41
CA PHE A 680 -25.17 5.58 -27.50
C PHE A 680 -25.34 6.42 -26.24
N ILE A 681 -26.57 6.69 -25.85
CA ILE A 681 -26.89 7.50 -24.67
C ILE A 681 -27.98 6.83 -23.85
N ASP A 682 -27.71 6.62 -22.56
CA ASP A 682 -28.66 5.97 -21.65
C ASP A 682 -29.12 6.93 -20.56
N SER A 683 -30.41 7.30 -20.59
CA SER A 683 -31.04 8.14 -19.57
C SER A 683 -31.94 7.36 -18.61
N GLY A 684 -31.90 6.03 -18.59
CA GLY A 684 -32.59 5.26 -17.55
C GLY A 684 -31.92 5.35 -16.17
N THR A 685 -30.65 5.75 -16.16
CA THR A 685 -29.88 6.14 -14.96
C THR A 685 -30.41 7.45 -14.36
N GLU A 686 -29.95 7.83 -13.17
CA GLU A 686 -30.37 9.06 -12.48
C GLU A 686 -29.63 10.32 -13.00
N THR A 687 -29.60 10.47 -14.32
CA THR A 687 -29.07 11.65 -15.00
C THR A 687 -30.12 12.77 -15.06
N ARG A 688 -29.69 14.02 -15.29
CA ARG A 688 -30.61 15.17 -15.38
C ARG A 688 -31.61 15.02 -16.53
N GLU A 689 -31.20 14.33 -17.59
CA GLU A 689 -31.99 14.04 -18.78
C GLU A 689 -33.01 12.93 -18.57
N ALA A 690 -32.97 12.20 -17.46
CA ALA A 690 -33.91 11.14 -17.19
C ALA A 690 -35.33 11.67 -16.93
N ASN A 691 -35.44 12.88 -16.39
CA ASN A 691 -36.68 13.61 -16.15
C ASN A 691 -36.48 15.10 -16.44
N SER A 692 -36.68 15.51 -17.69
CA SER A 692 -36.41 16.87 -18.17
C SER A 692 -37.53 17.43 -19.05
N GLN A 693 -37.78 18.73 -18.92
CA GLN A 693 -38.70 19.48 -19.77
C GLN A 693 -38.01 20.11 -20.99
N ASN A 694 -36.68 19.99 -21.10
CA ASN A 694 -35.91 20.53 -22.21
C ASN A 694 -34.67 19.68 -22.46
N LEU A 695 -34.79 18.72 -23.37
CA LEU A 695 -33.69 17.87 -23.80
C LEU A 695 -32.93 18.48 -24.99
N PRO A 696 -31.58 18.41 -24.99
CA PRO A 696 -30.76 18.85 -26.11
C PRO A 696 -31.13 18.18 -27.44
N GLU A 697 -30.75 18.80 -28.56
CA GLU A 697 -31.08 18.29 -29.92
C GLU A 697 -30.51 16.90 -30.24
N VAL A 698 -29.54 16.41 -29.45
CA VAL A 698 -28.97 15.06 -29.62
C VAL A 698 -29.93 13.94 -29.20
N PHE A 699 -30.94 14.25 -28.38
CA PHE A 699 -31.92 13.27 -27.94
C PHE A 699 -33.06 13.13 -28.96
N PRO A 700 -33.59 11.90 -29.18
CA PRO A 700 -34.74 11.68 -30.07
C PRO A 700 -36.06 12.24 -29.55
N ILE A 701 -36.07 12.82 -28.35
CA ILE A 701 -37.23 13.39 -27.64
C ILE A 701 -36.92 14.79 -27.12
N GLU A 702 -37.96 15.59 -26.95
CA GLU A 702 -37.89 16.96 -26.42
C GLU A 702 -38.02 17.01 -24.90
N THR A 703 -38.82 16.11 -24.34
CA THR A 703 -39.06 15.97 -22.90
C THR A 703 -39.06 14.51 -22.49
N SER A 704 -38.68 14.26 -21.23
CA SER A 704 -38.63 12.93 -20.63
C SER A 704 -39.26 12.94 -19.24
N ILE A 705 -39.83 11.80 -18.85
CA ILE A 705 -40.21 11.50 -17.48
C ILE A 705 -39.55 10.19 -17.05
N ARG A 706 -39.22 10.07 -15.77
CA ARG A 706 -38.68 8.83 -15.19
C ARG A 706 -39.66 8.19 -14.22
N LYS A 707 -40.27 7.06 -14.60
CA LYS A 707 -41.27 6.33 -13.80
C LYS A 707 -41.23 4.82 -14.09
N GLN A 708 -41.89 4.06 -13.22
CA GLN A 708 -42.12 2.64 -13.42
C GLN A 708 -43.16 2.40 -14.53
N LEU A 709 -42.93 1.36 -15.35
CA LEU A 709 -43.87 0.93 -16.39
C LEU A 709 -44.55 -0.41 -16.06
N GLY A 710 -43.98 -1.21 -15.16
CA GLY A 710 -44.49 -2.52 -14.74
C GLY A 710 -43.38 -3.41 -14.18
N GLU A 711 -43.76 -4.54 -13.61
CA GLU A 711 -42.83 -5.55 -13.06
C GLU A 711 -42.43 -6.64 -14.08
N ALA A 712 -43.04 -6.62 -15.26
CA ALA A 712 -42.75 -7.53 -16.37
C ALA A 712 -42.53 -6.72 -17.66
N TRP A 713 -41.77 -7.28 -18.59
CA TRP A 713 -41.61 -6.73 -19.92
C TRP A 713 -42.88 -6.93 -20.76
N ASP A 714 -43.37 -5.87 -21.41
CA ASP A 714 -44.39 -5.91 -22.45
C ASP A 714 -43.81 -5.27 -23.72
N PHE A 715 -42.85 -5.99 -24.31
CA PHE A 715 -42.09 -5.47 -25.43
C PHE A 715 -42.88 -5.52 -26.73
N THR A 716 -42.89 -4.40 -27.45
CA THR A 716 -43.33 -4.35 -28.85
C THR A 716 -42.17 -3.85 -29.70
N GLU A 717 -41.73 -4.70 -30.63
CA GLU A 717 -40.63 -4.39 -31.55
C GLU A 717 -41.12 -3.62 -32.79
N VAL A 718 -40.25 -2.77 -33.31
CA VAL A 718 -40.39 -2.19 -34.64
C VAL A 718 -39.16 -2.63 -35.45
N ASP A 719 -39.34 -3.53 -36.42
CA ASP A 719 -38.24 -4.18 -37.15
C ASP A 719 -37.21 -3.16 -37.70
N ASP A 720 -36.00 -3.23 -37.16
CA ASP A 720 -34.82 -2.43 -37.55
C ASP A 720 -33.52 -3.27 -37.54
N GLY A 721 -33.62 -4.58 -37.32
CA GLY A 721 -32.48 -5.49 -37.25
C GLY A 721 -31.67 -5.50 -35.95
N LEU A 722 -31.85 -4.54 -35.02
CA LEU A 722 -31.16 -4.54 -33.71
C LEU A 722 -31.59 -5.70 -32.79
N THR A 723 -32.86 -6.09 -32.86
CA THR A 723 -33.44 -7.23 -32.12
C THR A 723 -33.29 -8.56 -32.87
N ARG A 724 -32.62 -8.57 -34.03
CA ARG A 724 -32.49 -9.78 -34.85
C ARG A 724 -31.75 -10.88 -34.09
N GLY A 725 -32.41 -12.03 -33.94
CA GLY A 725 -31.85 -13.19 -33.25
C GLY A 725 -31.86 -13.08 -31.73
N ILE A 726 -32.57 -12.09 -31.18
CA ILE A 726 -32.76 -11.91 -29.75
C ILE A 726 -34.16 -12.39 -29.38
N ASP A 727 -34.25 -13.23 -28.35
CA ASP A 727 -35.54 -13.56 -27.73
C ASP A 727 -35.81 -12.61 -26.57
N LEU A 728 -36.58 -11.55 -26.85
CA LEU A 728 -36.98 -10.56 -25.84
C LEU A 728 -37.86 -11.13 -24.73
N THR A 729 -38.52 -12.27 -24.94
CA THR A 729 -39.37 -12.91 -23.90
C THR A 729 -38.53 -13.62 -22.83
N SER A 730 -37.26 -13.86 -23.12
CA SER A 730 -36.29 -14.50 -22.21
C SER A 730 -35.51 -13.49 -21.36
N PHE A 731 -35.82 -12.19 -21.43
CA PHE A 731 -35.19 -11.17 -20.59
C PHE A 731 -35.61 -11.35 -19.13
N ASP A 732 -34.69 -11.07 -18.21
CA ASP A 732 -35.00 -11.10 -16.78
C ASP A 732 -35.92 -9.93 -16.39
N PRO A 733 -36.82 -10.09 -15.41
CA PRO A 733 -37.81 -9.06 -15.10
C PRO A 733 -37.20 -7.70 -14.74
N PRO A 734 -37.82 -6.57 -15.15
CA PRO A 734 -37.36 -5.23 -14.82
C PRO A 734 -37.64 -4.90 -13.34
N LEU A 735 -36.82 -5.45 -12.44
CA LEU A 735 -36.95 -5.29 -10.99
C LEU A 735 -35.65 -4.77 -10.36
N PHE A 736 -35.79 -3.72 -9.55
CA PHE A 736 -34.74 -3.21 -8.67
C PHE A 736 -35.18 -3.40 -7.22
N ASP A 737 -34.49 -4.25 -6.48
CA ASP A 737 -34.74 -4.56 -5.06
C ASP A 737 -36.21 -4.89 -4.77
N GLN A 738 -36.79 -5.78 -5.60
CA GLN A 738 -38.19 -6.23 -5.55
C GLN A 738 -39.24 -5.17 -5.93
N THR A 739 -38.82 -4.01 -6.43
CA THR A 739 -39.72 -2.97 -6.96
C THR A 739 -39.57 -2.84 -8.46
N ALA A 740 -40.62 -2.40 -9.15
CA ALA A 740 -40.57 -2.15 -10.59
C ALA A 740 -39.44 -1.18 -10.96
N TRP A 741 -38.74 -1.50 -12.04
CA TRP A 741 -37.65 -0.68 -12.57
C TRP A 741 -38.16 0.67 -13.08
N ASN A 742 -37.33 1.71 -12.94
CA ASN A 742 -37.63 3.02 -13.48
C ASN A 742 -37.10 3.16 -14.90
N PHE A 743 -37.95 3.65 -15.79
CA PHE A 743 -37.63 3.94 -17.18
C PHE A 743 -37.69 5.44 -17.43
N SER A 744 -36.79 5.95 -18.27
CA SER A 744 -36.94 7.27 -18.88
C SER A 744 -37.66 7.10 -20.22
N TYR A 745 -38.74 7.85 -20.44
CA TYR A 745 -39.53 7.77 -21.67
C TYR A 745 -40.24 9.10 -21.95
N PRO A 746 -40.63 9.40 -23.20
CA PRO A 746 -41.41 10.59 -23.50
C PRO A 746 -42.79 10.54 -22.83
N PRO A 747 -43.29 11.64 -22.24
CA PRO A 747 -44.59 11.65 -21.59
C PRO A 747 -45.75 11.35 -22.54
N ASP A 748 -45.62 11.72 -23.82
CA ASP A 748 -46.59 11.42 -24.87
C ASP A 748 -45.91 11.42 -26.26
N SER A 749 -46.64 11.03 -27.31
CA SER A 749 -46.10 10.93 -28.68
C SER A 749 -45.67 12.28 -29.29
N SER A 750 -46.18 13.41 -28.81
CA SER A 750 -45.81 14.73 -29.32
C SER A 750 -44.43 15.17 -28.87
N ALA A 751 -43.91 14.59 -27.77
CA ALA A 751 -42.55 14.82 -27.31
C ALA A 751 -41.47 14.12 -28.16
N VAL A 752 -41.83 13.24 -29.10
CA VAL A 752 -40.89 12.56 -30.00
C VAL A 752 -40.49 13.51 -31.14
N ARG A 753 -39.18 13.76 -31.30
CA ARG A 753 -38.67 14.64 -32.36
C ARG A 753 -38.93 14.08 -33.74
N THR A 754 -39.16 14.97 -34.70
CA THR A 754 -39.28 14.60 -36.12
C THR A 754 -37.99 13.94 -36.62
N GLY A 755 -38.13 12.80 -37.30
CA GLY A 755 -36.99 12.01 -37.81
C GLY A 755 -36.50 10.92 -36.87
N SER A 756 -36.95 10.90 -35.60
CA SER A 756 -36.68 9.81 -34.68
C SER A 756 -37.42 8.52 -35.08
N LYS A 757 -36.75 7.36 -34.97
CA LYS A 757 -37.34 6.04 -35.15
C LYS A 757 -37.48 5.34 -33.79
N VAL A 758 -38.68 4.88 -33.45
CA VAL A 758 -38.89 4.02 -32.29
C VAL A 758 -38.43 2.60 -32.62
N LEU A 759 -37.56 2.04 -31.79
CA LEU A 759 -36.96 0.71 -31.98
C LEU A 759 -37.60 -0.32 -31.05
N LEU A 760 -37.86 0.07 -29.79
CA LEU A 760 -38.48 -0.79 -28.80
C LEU A 760 -39.45 0.01 -27.92
N LYS A 761 -40.63 -0.56 -27.69
CA LYS A 761 -41.61 -0.07 -26.71
C LYS A 761 -41.74 -1.06 -25.57
N ASN A 762 -41.96 -0.56 -24.36
CA ASN A 762 -42.36 -1.35 -23.19
C ASN A 762 -43.67 -0.79 -22.63
N HIS A 763 -44.71 -1.60 -22.46
CA HIS A 763 -46.05 -1.14 -22.07
C HIS A 763 -46.56 0.02 -22.94
N GLY A 764 -46.33 -0.08 -24.25
CA GLY A 764 -46.67 0.95 -25.24
C GLY A 764 -45.79 2.22 -25.25
N GLN A 765 -44.88 2.38 -24.29
CA GLN A 765 -44.00 3.56 -24.17
C GLN A 765 -42.65 3.35 -24.88
N PRO A 766 -42.13 4.31 -25.66
CA PRO A 766 -40.81 4.21 -26.27
C PRO A 766 -39.69 4.15 -25.23
N VAL A 767 -38.89 3.08 -25.24
CA VAL A 767 -37.75 2.87 -24.31
C VAL A 767 -36.41 2.71 -25.03
N LEU A 768 -36.44 2.51 -26.35
CA LEU A 768 -35.26 2.55 -27.22
C LEU A 768 -35.64 3.25 -28.54
N MET A 769 -34.83 4.21 -28.96
CA MET A 769 -35.06 4.97 -30.19
C MET A 769 -33.74 5.29 -30.89
N SER A 770 -33.78 5.54 -32.19
CA SER A 770 -32.69 6.16 -32.92
C SER A 770 -33.06 7.51 -33.51
N LEU A 771 -32.07 8.39 -33.67
CA LEU A 771 -32.17 9.69 -34.30
C LEU A 771 -30.99 9.86 -35.28
N PRO A 772 -31.25 9.90 -36.60
CA PRO A 772 -30.27 10.38 -37.56
C PRO A 772 -29.97 11.85 -37.29
N LEU A 773 -28.69 12.20 -37.13
CA LEU A 773 -28.26 13.58 -36.85
C LEU A 773 -27.04 13.92 -37.70
N GLY A 774 -27.24 14.72 -38.76
CA GLY A 774 -26.21 14.96 -39.77
C GLY A 774 -25.85 13.67 -40.51
N SER A 775 -24.57 13.30 -40.54
CA SER A 775 -24.11 12.03 -41.13
C SER A 775 -24.01 10.88 -40.11
N GLY A 776 -24.25 11.15 -38.83
CA GLY A 776 -24.21 10.16 -37.76
C GLY A 776 -25.60 9.74 -37.30
N GLU A 777 -25.63 8.85 -36.31
CA GLU A 777 -26.86 8.39 -35.67
C GLU A 777 -26.66 8.30 -34.16
N VAL A 778 -27.73 8.64 -33.43
CA VAL A 778 -27.82 8.52 -31.98
C VAL A 778 -28.75 7.36 -31.67
N ILE A 779 -28.32 6.45 -30.82
CA ILE A 779 -29.17 5.42 -30.21
C ILE A 779 -29.37 5.81 -28.75
N TRP A 780 -30.61 6.06 -28.37
CA TRP A 780 -30.99 6.43 -27.03
C TRP A 780 -31.72 5.27 -26.35
N SER A 781 -31.37 5.01 -25.09
CA SER A 781 -32.05 4.06 -24.22
C SER A 781 -32.58 4.76 -22.96
N GLY A 782 -33.82 4.42 -22.62
CA GLY A 782 -34.45 4.81 -21.36
C GLY A 782 -34.37 3.74 -20.26
N MET A 783 -33.61 2.66 -20.48
CA MET A 783 -33.74 1.42 -19.71
C MET A 783 -32.72 1.22 -18.60
N ASN A 784 -31.63 2.02 -18.54
CA ASN A 784 -30.46 1.69 -17.72
C ASN A 784 -29.89 0.30 -18.09
N LEU A 785 -29.72 0.10 -19.39
CA LEU A 785 -29.52 -1.22 -20.00
C LEU A 785 -28.21 -1.87 -19.52
N SER A 786 -27.11 -1.10 -19.47
CA SER A 786 -25.82 -1.64 -19.03
C SER A 786 -25.89 -2.23 -17.62
N TYR A 787 -26.63 -1.59 -16.71
CA TYR A 787 -26.79 -2.08 -15.34
C TYR A 787 -27.73 -3.28 -15.25
N HIS A 788 -28.80 -3.30 -16.05
CA HIS A 788 -29.70 -4.45 -16.11
C HIS A 788 -28.95 -5.71 -16.58
N VAL A 789 -28.15 -5.58 -17.64
CA VAL A 789 -27.31 -6.67 -18.18
C VAL A 789 -26.41 -7.26 -17.11
N ILE A 790 -25.67 -6.44 -16.35
CA ILE A 790 -24.74 -6.95 -15.33
C ILE A 790 -25.42 -7.36 -14.02
N ARG A 791 -26.71 -7.05 -13.83
CA ARG A 791 -27.45 -7.48 -12.64
C ARG A 791 -27.92 -8.93 -12.80
N PHE A 792 -28.32 -9.31 -14.01
CA PHE A 792 -28.91 -10.60 -14.29
C PHE A 792 -28.00 -11.53 -15.11
N HIS A 793 -27.02 -10.97 -15.84
CA HIS A 793 -26.12 -11.72 -16.73
C HIS A 793 -26.86 -12.57 -17.77
N ASN A 794 -28.09 -12.19 -18.10
CA ASN A 794 -28.98 -12.90 -19.00
C ASN A 794 -28.38 -12.97 -20.42
N ARG A 795 -28.34 -14.18 -21.00
CA ARG A 795 -27.69 -14.40 -22.30
C ARG A 795 -28.31 -13.58 -23.44
N GLN A 796 -29.64 -13.44 -23.46
CA GLN A 796 -30.34 -12.69 -24.52
C GLN A 796 -30.13 -11.18 -24.36
N GLU A 797 -30.11 -10.69 -23.12
CA GLU A 797 -29.79 -9.28 -22.85
C GLU A 797 -28.34 -8.93 -23.20
N VAL A 798 -27.40 -9.81 -22.85
CA VAL A 798 -25.98 -9.68 -23.20
C VAL A 798 -25.80 -9.64 -24.73
N ALA A 799 -26.48 -10.52 -25.46
CA ALA A 799 -26.46 -10.53 -26.93
C ALA A 799 -27.10 -9.25 -27.52
N PHE A 800 -28.19 -8.77 -26.94
CA PHE A 800 -28.85 -7.53 -27.35
C PHE A 800 -27.94 -6.30 -27.14
N TYR A 801 -27.27 -6.24 -25.99
CA TYR A 801 -26.29 -5.21 -25.69
C TYR A 801 -25.14 -5.24 -26.70
N LYS A 802 -24.63 -6.43 -27.04
CA LYS A 802 -23.60 -6.60 -28.08
C LYS A 802 -24.07 -6.10 -29.45
N ASN A 803 -25.34 -6.30 -29.83
CA ASN A 803 -25.89 -5.76 -31.08
C ASN A 803 -25.86 -4.22 -31.08
N ILE A 804 -26.22 -3.58 -29.96
CA ILE A 804 -26.12 -2.12 -29.79
C ILE A 804 -24.67 -1.67 -29.94
N ILE A 805 -23.73 -2.28 -29.22
CA ILE A 805 -22.30 -1.91 -29.33
C ILE A 805 -21.78 -2.07 -30.76
N THR A 806 -22.17 -3.14 -31.46
CA THR A 806 -21.79 -3.39 -32.86
C THR A 806 -22.36 -2.35 -33.83
N LYS A 807 -23.52 -1.78 -33.52
CA LYS A 807 -24.12 -0.70 -34.28
C LYS A 807 -23.39 0.63 -34.06
N ILE A 808 -22.87 0.88 -32.84
CA ILE A 808 -22.08 2.07 -32.52
C ILE A 808 -20.66 2.00 -33.09
N VAL A 809 -20.01 0.84 -32.98
CA VAL A 809 -18.67 0.61 -33.52
C VAL A 809 -18.63 -0.70 -34.30
N LYS A 810 -18.03 -0.66 -35.49
CA LYS A 810 -17.88 -1.84 -36.33
C LYS A 810 -16.85 -2.80 -35.72
N LEU A 811 -17.33 -3.74 -34.91
CA LEU A 811 -16.52 -4.81 -34.36
C LEU A 811 -15.93 -5.66 -35.50
N GLY A 812 -14.69 -6.09 -35.34
CA GLY A 812 -14.06 -7.03 -36.26
C GLY A 812 -12.83 -7.64 -35.62
N SER A 813 -12.62 -8.93 -35.82
CA SER A 813 -11.36 -9.59 -35.45
C SER A 813 -10.24 -8.98 -36.30
N GLN A 814 -9.23 -8.42 -35.64
CA GLN A 814 -8.08 -7.85 -36.34
C GLN A 814 -6.92 -8.82 -36.33
N ASP A 815 -6.18 -8.85 -37.43
CA ASP A 815 -4.92 -9.60 -37.52
C ASP A 815 -3.94 -9.11 -36.46
N LYS A 816 -3.08 -10.03 -36.00
CA LYS A 816 -2.01 -9.71 -35.05
C LYS A 816 -1.06 -8.70 -35.69
N ILE A 817 -0.89 -7.55 -35.03
CA ILE A 817 0.07 -6.54 -35.47
C ILE A 817 1.47 -7.02 -35.09
N GLU A 818 2.34 -7.13 -36.08
CA GLU A 818 3.77 -7.33 -35.84
C GLU A 818 4.32 -6.16 -35.04
N SER A 819 4.84 -6.48 -33.86
CA SER A 819 5.40 -5.50 -32.96
C SER A 819 6.56 -6.08 -32.17
N ASP A 820 7.52 -5.21 -31.87
CA ASP A 820 8.72 -5.52 -31.11
C ASP A 820 8.72 -4.65 -29.85
N ALA A 821 8.42 -5.27 -28.72
CA ALA A 821 8.22 -4.62 -27.42
C ALA A 821 9.43 -4.83 -26.50
N GLU A 822 9.96 -3.72 -25.97
CA GLU A 822 11.12 -3.70 -25.08
C GLU A 822 10.72 -3.16 -23.69
N PHE A 823 10.99 -3.96 -22.64
CA PHE A 823 10.79 -3.60 -21.23
C PHE A 823 12.12 -3.16 -20.60
N ILE A 824 12.55 -1.94 -20.95
CA ILE A 824 13.89 -1.40 -20.64
C ILE A 824 14.16 -1.37 -19.13
N ASN A 825 13.31 -0.68 -18.38
CA ASN A 825 13.34 -0.57 -16.92
C ASN A 825 11.92 -0.27 -16.41
N PRO A 826 11.58 -0.40 -15.12
CA PRO A 826 10.22 -0.17 -14.64
C PRO A 826 9.57 1.13 -15.13
N GLU A 827 10.31 2.23 -15.26
CA GLU A 827 9.79 3.52 -15.72
C GLU A 827 9.68 3.66 -17.25
N THR A 828 10.24 2.77 -18.06
CA THR A 828 10.30 2.94 -19.51
C THR A 828 9.88 1.68 -20.27
N ARG A 829 8.90 1.85 -21.17
CA ARG A 829 8.45 0.82 -22.11
C ARG A 829 8.60 1.36 -23.53
N ARG A 830 9.07 0.53 -24.45
CA ARG A 830 9.18 0.90 -25.87
C ARG A 830 8.55 -0.17 -26.73
N ILE A 831 7.89 0.23 -27.81
CA ILE A 831 7.41 -0.69 -28.84
C ILE A 831 7.66 -0.12 -30.23
N ARG A 832 8.15 -0.94 -31.14
CA ARG A 832 8.21 -0.64 -32.57
C ARG A 832 6.99 -1.27 -33.23
N ILE A 833 6.27 -0.47 -34.00
CA ILE A 833 5.03 -0.86 -34.66
C ILE A 833 5.02 -0.41 -36.12
N SER A 834 4.28 -1.14 -36.95
CA SER A 834 3.88 -0.72 -38.29
C SER A 834 2.39 -1.05 -38.49
N GLN A 835 1.69 -0.28 -39.33
CA GLN A 835 0.28 -0.53 -39.68
C GLN A 835 -0.68 -0.62 -38.48
N SER A 836 -0.53 0.30 -37.52
CA SER A 836 -1.25 0.28 -36.25
C SER A 836 -2.00 1.58 -35.96
N LYS A 837 -3.27 1.46 -35.55
CA LYS A 837 -4.12 2.58 -35.13
C LYS A 837 -3.81 3.05 -33.71
N GLY A 838 -3.30 2.19 -32.84
CA GLY A 838 -3.06 2.49 -31.44
C GLY A 838 -2.08 1.55 -30.77
N VAL A 839 -1.61 1.92 -29.59
CA VAL A 839 -0.78 1.06 -28.74
C VAL A 839 -1.43 0.94 -27.38
N LEU A 840 -1.55 -0.29 -26.89
CA LEU A 840 -2.02 -0.62 -25.55
C LEU A 840 -0.84 -1.08 -24.70
N LEU A 841 -0.71 -0.45 -23.54
CA LEU A 841 0.18 -0.86 -22.45
C LEU A 841 -0.68 -1.20 -21.24
N LYS A 842 -0.67 -2.47 -20.82
CA LYS A 842 -1.45 -3.04 -19.71
C LYS A 842 -0.81 -2.74 -18.34
N GLU A 843 -0.32 -1.52 -18.15
CA GLU A 843 0.13 -0.98 -16.86
C GLU A 843 -0.75 0.21 -16.46
N GLU A 844 -0.92 0.44 -15.16
CA GLU A 844 -1.91 1.40 -14.67
C GLU A 844 -1.52 2.85 -14.99
N ALA A 845 -2.49 3.64 -15.44
CA ALA A 845 -2.34 4.98 -15.99
C ALA A 845 -2.27 6.07 -14.91
N TYR A 846 -1.53 5.82 -13.81
CA TYR A 846 -1.35 6.84 -12.77
C TYR A 846 -0.67 8.11 -13.31
N PRO A 847 -0.96 9.29 -12.75
CA PRO A 847 -0.29 10.51 -13.15
C PRO A 847 1.25 10.43 -13.05
N GLY A 848 1.94 10.87 -14.10
CA GLY A 848 3.41 10.85 -14.21
C GLY A 848 3.94 10.15 -15.46
N TRP A 849 3.10 9.33 -16.11
CA TRP A 849 3.37 8.74 -17.41
C TRP A 849 3.28 9.76 -18.55
N ARG A 850 4.17 9.61 -19.54
CA ARG A 850 4.17 10.35 -20.79
C ARG A 850 4.43 9.39 -21.94
N ALA A 851 3.78 9.62 -23.07
CA ALA A 851 4.01 8.84 -24.29
C ALA A 851 4.58 9.73 -25.39
N THR A 852 5.54 9.21 -26.15
CA THR A 852 6.10 9.88 -27.32
C THR A 852 6.12 8.93 -28.51
N ILE A 853 5.78 9.45 -29.68
CA ILE A 853 5.84 8.75 -30.96
C ILE A 853 7.02 9.33 -31.74
N ARG A 854 7.92 8.46 -32.21
CA ARG A 854 9.06 8.82 -33.04
C ARG A 854 8.99 8.08 -34.37
N THR A 855 9.15 8.82 -35.45
CA THR A 855 9.41 8.32 -36.81
C THR A 855 10.74 8.89 -37.29
N ASP A 856 11.20 8.51 -38.47
CA ASP A 856 12.43 9.05 -39.07
C ASP A 856 12.38 10.58 -39.28
N LYS A 857 11.16 11.15 -39.39
CA LYS A 857 10.95 12.56 -39.76
C LYS A 857 10.37 13.40 -38.62
N ALA A 858 9.81 12.80 -37.58
CA ALA A 858 9.07 13.52 -36.56
C ALA A 858 9.15 12.86 -35.17
N LYS A 859 9.06 13.70 -34.14
CA LYS A 859 8.85 13.28 -32.75
C LYS A 859 7.70 14.09 -32.16
N GLU A 860 6.68 13.43 -31.65
CA GLU A 860 5.47 14.07 -31.11
C GLU A 860 5.05 13.44 -29.77
N SER A 861 4.50 14.25 -28.87
CA SER A 861 3.88 13.77 -27.64
C SER A 861 2.50 13.19 -27.92
N ALA A 862 2.20 12.00 -27.41
CA ALA A 862 0.89 11.38 -27.49
C ALA A 862 0.12 11.54 -26.16
N LYS A 863 -1.20 11.70 -26.27
CA LYS A 863 -2.09 11.66 -25.11
C LYS A 863 -2.32 10.20 -24.73
N ILE A 864 -2.15 9.89 -23.44
CA ILE A 864 -2.50 8.60 -22.85
C ILE A 864 -3.95 8.66 -22.41
N TYR A 865 -4.71 7.65 -22.79
CA TYR A 865 -6.10 7.45 -22.40
C TYR A 865 -6.19 6.25 -21.44
N PRO A 866 -6.86 6.39 -20.28
CA PRO A 866 -7.14 5.25 -19.40
C PRO A 866 -8.17 4.29 -20.04
N VAL A 867 -7.93 2.99 -19.98
CA VAL A 867 -8.76 1.95 -20.62
C VAL A 867 -8.85 0.66 -19.81
N GLY A 868 -9.87 -0.17 -20.08
CA GLY A 868 -9.95 -1.54 -19.56
C GLY A 868 -10.27 -1.66 -18.06
N PRO A 869 -10.29 -2.90 -17.52
CA PRO A 869 -10.74 -3.21 -16.17
C PRO A 869 -9.62 -3.03 -15.13
N SER A 870 -9.12 -1.81 -14.93
CA SER A 870 -8.13 -1.46 -13.89
C SER A 870 -8.41 -0.05 -13.36
N TYR A 871 -7.84 0.29 -12.19
CA TYR A 871 -7.93 1.64 -11.63
C TYR A 871 -6.53 2.28 -11.56
N PRO A 872 -6.31 3.47 -12.18
CA PRO A 872 -7.29 4.30 -12.89
C PRO A 872 -7.62 3.82 -14.32
N GLY A 873 -7.04 2.70 -14.74
CA GLY A 873 -7.16 2.10 -16.07
C GLY A 873 -5.78 1.79 -16.65
N PHE A 874 -5.70 0.91 -17.63
CA PHE A 874 -4.50 0.70 -18.45
C PHE A 874 -4.25 1.87 -19.41
N MET A 875 -3.11 1.89 -20.08
CA MET A 875 -2.71 2.99 -20.95
C MET A 875 -2.94 2.67 -22.42
N TYR A 876 -3.76 3.47 -23.10
CA TYR A 876 -3.92 3.45 -24.56
C TYR A 876 -3.43 4.76 -25.17
N ILE A 877 -2.77 4.67 -26.34
CA ILE A 877 -2.53 5.83 -27.19
C ILE A 877 -3.12 5.61 -28.57
N ARG A 878 -3.66 6.68 -29.16
CA ARG A 878 -4.07 6.70 -30.57
C ARG A 878 -2.89 7.17 -31.41
N ILE A 879 -2.50 6.38 -32.41
CA ILE A 879 -1.49 6.79 -33.39
C ILE A 879 -2.15 7.76 -34.39
N PRO A 880 -1.63 8.98 -34.57
CA PRO A 880 -2.14 9.91 -35.58
C PRO A 880 -2.19 9.29 -36.96
N THR A 881 -3.23 9.54 -37.76
CA THR A 881 -3.46 8.92 -39.07
C THR A 881 -2.24 9.01 -40.00
N ARG A 882 -1.50 10.11 -39.94
CA ARG A 882 -0.24 10.32 -40.70
C ARG A 882 0.90 9.35 -40.37
N PHE A 883 0.85 8.67 -39.22
CA PHE A 883 1.88 7.74 -38.75
C PHE A 883 1.40 6.28 -38.74
N GLN A 884 0.10 6.01 -38.92
CA GLN A 884 -0.45 4.64 -38.79
C GLN A 884 0.17 3.65 -39.79
N ASN A 885 0.50 4.10 -41.00
CA ASN A 885 1.07 3.27 -42.07
C ASN A 885 2.59 3.40 -42.21
N ILE A 886 3.28 4.00 -41.22
CA ILE A 886 4.73 4.22 -41.25
C ILE A 886 5.34 3.53 -40.03
N PRO A 887 6.50 2.85 -40.17
CA PRO A 887 7.24 2.34 -39.03
C PRO A 887 7.45 3.45 -37.98
N SER A 888 6.98 3.17 -36.77
CA SER A 888 6.97 4.14 -35.68
C SER A 888 7.44 3.47 -34.39
N GLU A 889 8.21 4.20 -33.59
CA GLU A 889 8.57 3.81 -32.23
C GLU A 889 7.72 4.61 -31.24
N VAL A 890 7.07 3.90 -30.34
CA VAL A 890 6.33 4.47 -29.22
C VAL A 890 7.11 4.22 -27.94
N THR A 891 7.34 5.27 -27.16
CA THR A 891 7.97 5.17 -25.84
C THR A 891 7.03 5.72 -24.78
N PHE A 892 6.71 4.90 -23.78
CA PHE A 892 6.09 5.31 -22.51
C PHE A 892 7.19 5.53 -21.48
N HIS A 893 7.11 6.64 -20.75
CA HIS A 893 8.08 6.99 -19.71
C HIS A 893 7.37 7.57 -18.48
N TYR A 894 7.65 6.99 -17.32
CA TYR A 894 7.19 7.46 -16.01
C TYR A 894 8.26 8.37 -15.39
N SER A 895 7.82 9.54 -14.90
CA SER A 895 8.72 10.53 -14.29
C SER A 895 8.21 11.08 -12.96
N GLY A 896 7.17 10.46 -12.39
CA GLY A 896 6.47 11.00 -11.23
C GLY A 896 5.46 12.09 -11.56
N SER A 897 4.45 12.24 -10.69
CA SER A 897 3.48 13.33 -10.76
C SER A 897 4.03 14.63 -10.16
N THR A 898 3.45 15.77 -10.52
CA THR A 898 3.76 17.06 -9.86
C THR A 898 3.46 17.02 -8.36
N THR A 899 2.39 16.35 -7.96
CA THR A 899 2.00 16.17 -6.55
C THR A 899 3.08 15.40 -5.78
N THR A 900 3.54 14.26 -6.29
CA THR A 900 4.58 13.44 -5.65
C THR A 900 5.90 14.21 -5.53
N TRP A 901 6.29 14.95 -6.58
CA TRP A 901 7.47 15.81 -6.53
C TRP A 901 7.34 16.94 -5.50
N GLY A 902 6.18 17.59 -5.42
CA GLY A 902 5.91 18.63 -4.43
C GLY A 902 6.00 18.09 -2.99
N LEU A 903 5.36 16.95 -2.72
CA LEU A 903 5.37 16.31 -1.40
C LEU A 903 6.80 15.93 -0.97
N VAL A 904 7.55 15.23 -1.83
CA VAL A 904 8.92 14.82 -1.51
C VAL A 904 9.86 16.03 -1.43
N GLY A 905 9.66 17.04 -2.28
CA GLY A 905 10.40 18.30 -2.24
C GLY A 905 10.26 19.03 -0.90
N VAL A 906 9.05 19.07 -0.33
CA VAL A 906 8.81 19.62 1.02
C VAL A 906 9.57 18.83 2.09
N THR A 907 9.52 17.49 2.05
CA THR A 907 10.28 16.64 2.98
C THR A 907 11.79 16.91 2.90
N LEU A 908 12.36 16.97 1.69
CA LEU A 908 13.78 17.26 1.48
C LEU A 908 14.14 18.64 2.02
N LEU A 909 13.33 19.67 1.73
CA LEU A 909 13.56 21.02 2.23
C LEU A 909 13.57 21.08 3.76
N ILE A 910 12.63 20.41 4.42
CA ILE A 910 12.59 20.31 5.89
C ILE A 910 13.84 19.59 6.39
N GLY A 911 14.21 18.45 5.80
CA GLY A 911 15.40 17.70 6.18
C GLY A 911 16.68 18.51 6.09
N ILE A 912 16.91 19.18 4.96
CA ILE A 912 18.08 20.04 4.75
C ILE A 912 18.06 21.23 5.72
N THR A 913 16.89 21.83 5.98
CA THR A 913 16.76 22.94 6.95
C THR A 913 17.11 22.48 8.36
N ILE A 914 16.65 21.30 8.77
CA ILE A 914 17.01 20.71 10.06
C ILE A 914 18.51 20.44 10.14
N LEU A 915 19.12 19.88 9.09
CA LEU A 915 20.55 19.62 9.04
C LEU A 915 21.38 20.92 9.11
N ASP A 916 20.99 21.99 8.41
CA ASP A 916 21.61 23.32 8.51
C ASP A 916 21.51 23.88 9.94
N GLU A 917 20.35 23.75 10.58
CA GLU A 917 20.15 24.21 11.97
C GLU A 917 20.99 23.42 12.98
N VAL A 918 21.16 22.11 12.79
CA VAL A 918 21.92 21.24 13.69
C VAL A 918 23.43 21.38 13.47
N VAL A 919 23.89 21.34 12.22
CA VAL A 919 25.32 21.27 11.87
C VAL A 919 25.92 22.67 11.74
N LEU A 920 25.23 23.57 11.03
CA LEU A 920 25.73 24.90 10.67
C LEU A 920 25.10 26.02 11.51
N LYS A 921 24.26 25.68 12.50
CA LYS A 921 23.52 26.64 13.36
C LYS A 921 22.65 27.61 12.56
N GLY A 922 22.06 27.11 11.47
CA GLY A 922 21.09 27.83 10.66
C GLY A 922 21.74 28.96 9.85
N ALA A 923 22.98 28.74 9.42
CA ALA A 923 23.78 29.74 8.72
C ALA A 923 23.26 30.02 7.30
N ILE A 924 22.67 29.01 6.65
CA ILE A 924 22.23 29.09 5.26
C ILE A 924 20.71 29.31 5.21
N LEU A 925 19.93 28.25 5.41
CA LEU A 925 18.47 28.25 5.30
C LEU A 925 17.83 28.85 6.54
N GLY A 926 18.41 28.64 7.73
CA GLY A 926 17.90 29.23 8.97
C GLY A 926 17.88 30.76 8.97
N ARG A 927 18.78 31.42 8.22
CA ARG A 927 18.73 32.89 8.01
C ARG A 927 17.60 33.29 7.08
N LEU A 928 17.40 32.53 5.99
CA LEU A 928 16.32 32.76 5.04
C LEU A 928 14.96 32.59 5.71
N CYS A 929 14.73 31.47 6.43
CA CYS A 929 13.50 31.22 7.16
C CYS A 929 13.20 32.32 8.20
N ARG A 930 14.23 32.85 8.88
CA ARG A 930 14.07 33.99 9.80
C ARG A 930 13.64 35.27 9.08
N LYS A 931 14.22 35.59 7.93
CA LYS A 931 13.81 36.75 7.12
C LYS A 931 12.37 36.60 6.61
N VAL A 932 12.01 35.42 6.10
CA VAL A 932 10.64 35.12 5.65
C VAL A 932 9.66 35.25 6.82
N TRP A 933 9.97 34.64 7.97
CA TRP A 933 9.15 34.76 9.17
C TRP A 933 8.99 36.21 9.65
N GLN A 934 10.06 37.01 9.61
CA GLN A 934 10.00 38.43 9.94
C GLN A 934 9.08 39.19 8.98
N THR A 935 9.13 38.87 7.69
CA THR A 935 8.27 39.47 6.66
C THR A 935 6.80 39.10 6.87
N ILE A 936 6.51 37.81 7.06
CA ILE A 936 5.15 37.32 7.33
C ILE A 936 4.61 37.97 8.60
N ASN A 937 5.37 37.93 9.70
CA ASN A 937 4.93 38.51 10.97
C ASN A 937 4.74 40.03 10.89
N PHE A 938 5.52 40.73 10.07
CA PHE A 938 5.32 42.15 9.79
C PHE A 938 4.00 42.39 9.06
N GLU A 939 3.72 41.65 7.98
CA GLU A 939 2.46 41.79 7.23
C GLU A 939 1.25 41.35 8.06
N THR A 940 1.34 40.25 8.82
CA THR A 940 0.26 39.81 9.71
C THR A 940 -0.04 40.85 10.78
N LYS A 941 0.98 41.43 11.44
CA LYS A 941 0.78 42.51 12.41
C LYS A 941 0.16 43.76 11.78
N LYS A 942 0.58 44.11 10.56
CA LYS A 942 0.02 45.23 9.81
C LYS A 942 -1.44 44.98 9.40
N TRP A 943 -1.80 43.73 9.11
CA TRP A 943 -3.17 43.32 8.82
C TRP A 943 -4.06 43.42 10.06
N TRP A 944 -3.66 42.84 11.19
CA TRP A 944 -4.40 42.97 12.46
C TRP A 944 -4.50 44.42 12.94
N GLY A 945 -3.43 45.21 12.81
CA GLY A 945 -3.45 46.64 13.16
C GLY A 945 -4.36 47.49 12.27
N LYS A 946 -4.80 46.99 11.10
CA LYS A 946 -5.80 47.63 10.24
C LYS A 946 -7.24 47.18 10.52
N GLU A 947 -7.43 46.07 11.24
CA GLU A 947 -8.76 45.64 11.71
C GLU A 947 -9.11 46.26 13.07
N ASP A 948 -8.10 46.69 13.84
CA ASP A 948 -8.23 47.41 15.11
C ASP A 948 -8.36 48.96 14.94
N GLU A 949 -8.19 49.49 13.73
CA GLU A 949 -8.50 50.89 13.32
C GLU A 949 -9.88 50.95 12.65
#